data_AF-A0A423W9R7-F1
#
_entry.id   AF-A0A423W9R7-F1
#
_cell.length_a   1.000
_cell.length_b   1.000
_cell.length_c   1.000
_cell.angle_alpha   90.00
_cell.angle_beta   90.00
_cell.angle_gamma   90.00
#
_symmetry.space_group_name_H-M   'P 1'
#
loop_
_entity.id
_entity.type
_entity.pdbx_description
1 polymer ?
#
loop_
_entity_poly.entity_id
_entity_poly.type
_entity_poly.pdbx_seq_one_letter_code
_entity_poly.pdbx_strand_id
1 'polypeptide(L)'
;MRLLQGISVTSAVTISLASISLLAQDVLARPSPEPKAEWVRKGHGRKAISDVLKGKRDLRRSTIAPRNESKSCAGTLAARVTAPKNNVWGELEETDAVAVAAWLFAQPEFNLTVTENATSWDNSVILIESIQPNKSDVLAYIDGNSTAPKKWAKAILDIRATDEPYYQEIMIGPLPIQNSTVTWTPLDYPLTKKDQGKVRNLEADSQSTLYTDWIHPISASVADITLDLWNGTALGLANDTLDIWGIDPLWQDDGRVIRWDTFWSLATDNFDTETLSPLGLFFKSDVTGRDPSKWKLEGWLYNGVFYETTEDFRNAYWSEGFEKLGANVEGDWGRTSRQGPIMPMDALYPPTMVAPAGSRFGVDAEEKYVEWMDFSFYIGFSRDAGISLHDIRYKGERLIYELALQEALAHYAGNDPVQSGTSYLDTYYGFGPYAFELVPGYDCPTYATYLNSSFYVSETTHTHINSICLFEYDADFPIQRHSNSKYVSVTKNTYFSVRSVSTVGNYDYMFTYTFFLDGSMAVEVRASGYIQSAYYAQNHDYGFQIHDHLSGSMHDHVLNWKVDFDILGTGNSIELIKQTPVTTTYPWSGNRTRNTMKLERSFLETEDDGRIDWDYNGQTQVLVVNKDEKNKYGEHRGYRILPYTGLAHLTVKNSSNLVNAAHWAEHDLHVTKRKDTEPRGGHAYNSQDVHDPPINFDKFLDGDSLAQEDLVVWFNLGMHHVPHTGDLPNTVFTTAHSGIQFMPSNYFEIDQSRNTVNMVQIEYKDGVATNVNTFGQKETSGSCEIDYAPTEAELRDYKGDVVVRKFPYDPNNPYYETDSICEDNGLQNPDALGLGDGTDGKRQNGRTTPTKGRSEADGAYVQSLTEPRGDEAKNYSTDCNTKPEPRSSHPGSKGPAIPDVNHELHDPAPQSNTYTNIAEQEDRAQPGDPRSRHLEECLTHAIITSAARRLRMGVPEDLARGLPEGGGRGDHLYGGSPDHDVVELVPLHARLGDHRRGDEGRQDAARAVASVQQAQHLVGVGHGPHPRVPGRVADAVAEAGEHVHHHQGRVGRVEGGDGVGDEVASGAEYGDASLAEALVDGVVQDRGYGEPDQGREEDQRDDGV
;
A
#
# COMPACT_ATOMS: atom_id res chain seq x y z
N MET A 1 -52.10 -3.11 31.53
CA MET A 1 -53.10 -2.26 32.24
C MET A 1 -52.36 -1.33 33.20
N ARG A 2 -52.95 -0.23 33.70
CA ARG A 2 -52.29 0.74 34.62
C ARG A 2 -51.90 0.06 35.96
N LEU A 3 -50.89 0.51 36.73
CA LEU A 3 -50.90 1.77 37.50
C LEU A 3 -49.52 2.21 38.04
N LEU A 4 -49.40 3.51 38.31
CA LEU A 4 -48.29 4.21 38.98
C LEU A 4 -48.67 4.53 40.45
N GLN A 5 -47.67 4.70 41.34
CA GLN A 5 -47.56 5.68 42.45
C GLN A 5 -46.42 5.25 43.42
N GLY A 6 -45.67 6.13 44.12
CA GLY A 6 -45.61 7.61 44.20
C GLY A 6 -44.15 8.09 44.39
N ILE A 7 -43.78 9.39 44.28
CA ILE A 7 -44.09 10.55 45.15
C ILE A 7 -43.52 10.37 46.59
N SER A 8 -42.75 11.30 47.22
CA SER A 8 -41.98 12.49 46.76
C SER A 8 -41.10 13.06 47.89
N VAL A 9 -39.86 13.48 47.56
CA VAL A 9 -39.01 14.59 48.10
C VAL A 9 -39.37 15.26 49.45
N THR A 10 -38.41 15.36 50.39
CA THR A 10 -37.94 16.65 51.01
C THR A 10 -36.76 16.53 52.00
N SER A 11 -35.73 17.37 51.81
CA SER A 11 -34.95 18.17 52.81
C SER A 11 -34.22 17.52 54.03
N ALA A 12 -33.18 18.11 54.67
CA ALA A 12 -32.12 19.08 54.28
C ALA A 12 -31.12 19.35 55.45
N VAL A 13 -29.85 19.70 55.14
CA VAL A 13 -28.98 20.67 55.87
C VAL A 13 -28.38 20.33 57.29
N THR A 14 -27.20 19.67 57.27
CA THR A 14 -25.87 20.02 57.88
C THR A 14 -25.62 20.42 59.37
N ILE A 15 -24.33 20.28 59.77
CA ILE A 15 -23.55 20.95 60.85
C ILE A 15 -23.71 20.40 62.29
N SER A 16 -22.67 20.27 63.16
CA SER A 16 -21.19 20.04 63.11
C SER A 16 -20.67 19.86 64.55
N LEU A 17 -19.50 19.23 64.78
CA LEU A 17 -18.37 19.71 65.65
C LEU A 17 -17.36 18.63 66.10
N ALA A 18 -16.17 19.11 66.52
CA ALA A 18 -15.08 18.46 67.27
C ALA A 18 -14.13 17.48 66.54
N SER A 19 -12.81 17.42 66.81
CA SER A 19 -11.76 18.49 66.77
C SER A 19 -10.36 17.92 67.16
N ILE A 20 -9.37 18.07 66.27
CA ILE A 20 -7.99 18.57 66.53
C ILE A 20 -7.17 17.85 67.66
N SER A 21 -6.08 17.11 67.36
CA SER A 21 -4.71 17.68 67.17
C SER A 21 -3.66 16.66 66.63
N LEU A 22 -2.89 17.04 65.58
CA LEU A 22 -1.42 17.30 65.52
C LEU A 22 -0.44 16.38 66.33
N LEU A 23 0.80 16.04 65.90
CA LEU A 23 1.65 16.51 64.77
C LEU A 23 2.84 15.55 64.47
N ALA A 24 3.38 15.66 63.24
CA ALA A 24 4.77 15.42 62.77
C ALA A 24 5.43 14.01 62.84
N GLN A 25 5.80 13.49 61.65
CA GLN A 25 7.21 13.43 61.24
C GLN A 25 7.36 13.37 59.71
N ASP A 26 8.18 14.26 59.14
CA ASP A 26 8.59 14.24 57.73
C ASP A 26 9.84 13.39 57.51
N VAL A 27 9.90 12.66 56.40
CA VAL A 27 11.16 12.25 55.76
C VAL A 27 11.05 12.53 54.27
N LEU A 28 11.99 13.34 53.75
CA LEU A 28 12.06 13.73 52.35
C LEU A 28 12.89 12.72 51.54
N ALA A 29 12.31 12.17 50.49
CA ALA A 29 13.05 11.69 49.31
C ALA A 29 12.78 12.67 48.15
N ARG A 30 13.78 12.97 47.33
CA ARG A 30 13.68 13.96 46.24
C ARG A 30 13.55 13.26 44.89
N PRO A 31 12.61 13.66 44.02
CA PRO A 31 12.67 13.38 42.59
C PRO A 31 13.58 14.38 41.85
N SER A 32 13.84 14.12 40.56
CA SER A 32 14.66 14.90 39.62
C SER A 32 16.19 14.73 39.81
N PRO A 33 16.98 14.59 38.72
CA PRO A 33 17.24 15.63 37.71
C PRO A 33 16.28 15.68 36.51
N GLU A 34 16.55 16.60 35.58
CA GLU A 34 15.57 17.16 34.62
C GLU A 34 15.84 16.71 33.18
N PRO A 35 14.81 16.56 32.32
CA PRO A 35 15.01 16.39 30.88
C PRO A 35 15.57 17.68 30.25
N LYS A 36 16.44 17.52 29.24
CA LYS A 36 17.24 18.61 28.65
C LYS A 36 16.48 19.48 27.65
N ALA A 37 15.73 20.49 28.10
CA ALA A 37 15.37 21.66 27.27
C ALA A 37 14.89 22.86 28.11
N GLU A 38 15.59 24.01 28.04
CA GLU A 38 15.21 25.19 28.84
C GLU A 38 13.95 25.92 28.31
N TRP A 39 13.54 25.68 27.06
CA TRP A 39 12.42 26.38 26.41
C TRP A 39 11.02 25.89 26.85
N VAL A 40 10.89 24.67 27.36
CA VAL A 40 9.59 24.03 27.66
C VAL A 40 8.89 24.61 28.91
N ARG A 41 9.61 25.33 29.77
CA ARG A 41 9.20 25.56 31.17
C ARG A 41 8.09 26.60 31.46
N LYS A 42 7.47 27.23 30.44
CA LYS A 42 6.41 28.25 30.65
C LYS A 42 5.32 28.24 29.57
N GLY A 43 4.26 27.46 29.78
CA GLY A 43 3.06 27.50 28.92
C GLY A 43 1.79 26.99 29.61
N HIS A 44 0.62 27.46 29.18
CA HIS A 44 -0.69 27.05 29.71
C HIS A 44 -1.21 25.70 29.13
N GLY A 45 -0.31 24.83 28.65
CA GLY A 45 -0.65 23.65 27.82
C GLY A 45 -1.53 22.58 28.49
N ARG A 46 -1.52 22.47 29.82
CA ARG A 46 -2.18 21.38 30.60
C ARG A 46 -3.70 21.24 30.44
N LYS A 47 -4.39 22.16 29.77
CA LYS A 47 -5.78 21.94 29.32
C LYS A 47 -5.89 21.52 27.85
N ALA A 48 -5.14 22.17 26.97
CA ALA A 48 -5.22 21.92 25.53
C ALA A 48 -4.94 20.46 25.14
N ILE A 49 -4.03 19.78 25.84
CA ILE A 49 -3.67 18.38 25.50
C ILE A 49 -4.83 17.41 25.80
N SER A 50 -5.61 17.61 26.87
CA SER A 50 -6.77 16.73 27.17
C SER A 50 -7.94 16.93 26.22
N ASP A 51 -8.06 18.11 25.60
CA ASP A 51 -9.07 18.36 24.56
C ASP A 51 -8.62 17.76 23.22
N VAL A 52 -7.32 17.77 22.90
CA VAL A 52 -6.73 17.11 21.71
C VAL A 52 -6.87 15.59 21.79
N LEU A 53 -6.48 14.94 22.89
CA LEU A 53 -6.57 13.49 23.08
C LEU A 53 -8.02 12.94 23.08
N LYS A 54 -9.04 13.80 23.13
CA LYS A 54 -10.46 13.39 23.18
C LYS A 54 -11.23 13.71 21.89
N GLY A 55 -10.52 13.83 20.76
CA GLY A 55 -11.09 14.26 19.48
C GLY A 55 -11.76 15.65 19.53
N LYS A 56 -11.48 16.43 20.57
CA LYS A 56 -12.15 17.70 20.89
C LYS A 56 -11.26 18.90 20.57
N ARG A 57 -10.49 18.79 19.49
CA ARG A 57 -10.03 19.95 18.73
C ARG A 57 -11.28 20.55 18.04
N ASP A 58 -11.92 21.45 18.77
CA ASP A 58 -13.27 21.95 18.47
C ASP A 58 -13.35 22.54 17.07
N LEU A 59 -14.49 22.29 16.39
CA LEU A 59 -14.78 22.56 14.98
C LEU A 59 -14.87 24.07 14.66
N ARG A 60 -13.78 24.81 14.90
CA ARG A 60 -13.77 26.28 14.99
C ARG A 60 -12.58 26.92 14.30
N ARG A 61 -12.76 27.21 13.00
CA ARG A 61 -12.08 28.37 12.41
C ARG A 61 -12.59 29.64 13.10
N SER A 62 -11.71 30.62 13.32
CA SER A 62 -11.97 31.78 14.18
C SER A 62 -13.19 32.60 13.75
N THR A 63 -14.15 32.83 14.65
CA THR A 63 -15.28 33.75 14.41
C THR A 63 -14.82 35.21 14.51
N ILE A 64 -14.29 35.74 13.42
CA ILE A 64 -14.00 37.18 13.29
C ILE A 64 -15.33 37.93 13.12
N ALA A 65 -15.50 39.02 13.87
CA ALA A 65 -16.73 39.82 13.84
C ALA A 65 -16.88 40.56 12.48
N PRO A 66 -18.12 40.69 11.95
CA PRO A 66 -18.34 41.04 10.55
C PRO A 66 -17.95 42.49 10.21
N ARG A 67 -17.31 42.67 9.05
CA ARG A 67 -17.13 43.97 8.39
C ARG A 67 -17.54 43.89 6.92
N ASN A 68 -18.73 44.42 6.65
CA ASN A 68 -19.43 44.49 5.37
C ASN A 68 -19.86 43.15 4.79
N GLU A 69 -21.09 43.11 4.27
CA GLU A 69 -21.76 41.91 3.79
C GLU A 69 -21.41 41.62 2.32
N SER A 70 -20.29 40.95 2.08
CA SER A 70 -20.29 39.91 1.04
C SER A 70 -20.86 38.62 1.63
N LYS A 71 -21.50 37.79 0.80
CA LYS A 71 -22.00 36.49 1.25
C LYS A 71 -20.87 35.48 1.17
N SER A 72 -20.14 35.34 2.28
CA SER A 72 -19.20 34.23 2.47
C SER A 72 -19.90 32.88 2.19
N CYS A 73 -19.21 31.98 1.50
CA CYS A 73 -19.72 30.64 1.21
C CYS A 73 -19.97 29.89 2.52
N ALA A 74 -21.18 29.35 2.69
CA ALA A 74 -21.61 28.70 3.92
C ALA A 74 -21.06 27.27 4.04
N GLY A 75 -19.73 27.14 4.15
CA GLY A 75 -19.05 25.87 4.31
C GLY A 75 -19.44 25.18 5.63
N THR A 76 -20.09 24.03 5.54
CA THR A 76 -20.36 23.16 6.69
C THR A 76 -19.26 22.13 6.86
N LEU A 77 -18.85 21.89 8.10
CA LEU A 77 -17.97 20.77 8.44
C LEU A 77 -18.78 19.45 8.33
N ALA A 78 -18.11 18.29 8.34
CA ALA A 78 -18.76 16.99 8.22
C ALA A 78 -19.95 16.87 9.19
N ALA A 79 -21.06 16.32 8.71
CA ALA A 79 -22.27 16.19 9.49
C ALA A 79 -22.03 15.20 10.63
N ARG A 80 -22.42 15.54 11.87
CA ARG A 80 -22.40 14.56 12.96
C ARG A 80 -23.56 13.60 12.76
N VAL A 81 -23.24 12.36 12.41
CA VAL A 81 -24.19 11.23 12.40
C VAL A 81 -24.05 10.44 13.70
N THR A 82 -24.73 9.30 13.79
CA THR A 82 -24.55 8.36 14.90
C THR A 82 -24.54 6.97 14.29
N ALA A 83 -23.52 6.17 14.60
CA ALA A 83 -23.39 4.84 14.01
C ALA A 83 -24.60 3.95 14.36
N PRO A 84 -25.08 3.10 13.43
CA PRO A 84 -26.24 2.22 13.68
C PRO A 84 -25.96 1.11 14.70
N LYS A 85 -24.68 0.80 14.92
CA LYS A 85 -24.11 -0.19 15.85
C LYS A 85 -22.79 0.37 16.40
N ASN A 86 -22.31 -0.17 17.51
CA ASN A 86 -20.96 0.12 18.00
C ASN A 86 -19.89 -0.50 17.10
N ASN A 87 -18.73 0.13 17.00
CA ASN A 87 -17.59 -0.35 16.22
C ASN A 87 -16.89 -1.51 16.97
N VAL A 88 -17.10 -2.72 16.48
CA VAL A 88 -16.55 -3.96 17.05
C VAL A 88 -15.15 -4.30 16.50
N TRP A 89 -14.71 -3.59 15.47
CA TRP A 89 -13.41 -3.76 14.78
C TRP A 89 -12.38 -2.69 15.14
N GLY A 90 -12.79 -1.66 15.89
CA GLY A 90 -11.95 -0.54 16.30
C GLY A 90 -10.95 -0.89 17.41
N GLU A 91 -10.05 0.07 17.65
CA GLU A 91 -9.02 0.07 18.70
C GLU A 91 -9.57 -0.33 20.09
N LEU A 92 -8.70 -0.81 20.98
CA LEU A 92 -9.06 -1.00 22.40
C LEU A 92 -9.38 0.35 23.04
N GLU A 93 -10.41 0.41 23.87
CA GLU A 93 -10.62 1.59 24.71
C GLU A 93 -9.46 1.74 25.71
N GLU A 94 -9.04 2.98 25.97
CA GLU A 94 -7.92 3.31 26.87
C GLU A 94 -8.06 2.63 28.24
N THR A 95 -9.29 2.51 28.77
CA THR A 95 -9.56 1.83 30.04
C THR A 95 -9.31 0.33 30.00
N ASP A 96 -9.57 -0.34 28.87
CA ASP A 96 -9.32 -1.76 28.71
C ASP A 96 -7.83 -2.04 28.48
N ALA A 97 -7.16 -1.24 27.63
CA ALA A 97 -5.72 -1.37 27.41
C ALA A 97 -4.92 -1.22 28.72
N VAL A 98 -5.25 -0.23 29.55
CA VAL A 98 -4.68 -0.05 30.90
C VAL A 98 -5.00 -1.23 31.82
N ALA A 99 -6.22 -1.76 31.78
CA ALA A 99 -6.62 -2.88 32.62
C ALA A 99 -5.93 -4.20 32.24
N VAL A 100 -5.74 -4.47 30.93
CA VAL A 100 -5.00 -5.63 30.43
C VAL A 100 -3.51 -5.51 30.81
N ALA A 101 -2.90 -4.35 30.60
CA ALA A 101 -1.51 -4.10 30.99
C ALA A 101 -1.27 -4.31 32.50
N ALA A 102 -2.09 -3.68 33.34
CA ALA A 102 -1.99 -3.81 34.79
C ALA A 102 -2.30 -5.24 35.29
N TRP A 103 -3.09 -6.01 34.54
CA TRP A 103 -3.35 -7.42 34.82
C TRP A 103 -2.16 -8.30 34.39
N LEU A 104 -1.54 -8.05 33.23
CA LEU A 104 -0.35 -8.78 32.74
C LEU A 104 0.81 -8.71 33.73
N PHE A 105 1.21 -7.51 34.13
CA PHE A 105 2.29 -7.31 35.12
C PHE A 105 1.94 -7.80 36.54
N ALA A 106 0.70 -8.23 36.79
CA ALA A 106 0.29 -8.88 38.03
C ALA A 106 0.34 -10.42 37.96
N GLN A 107 0.57 -11.03 36.79
CA GLN A 107 0.66 -12.48 36.62
C GLN A 107 2.12 -12.94 36.79
N PRO A 108 2.48 -13.64 37.89
CA PRO A 108 3.86 -14.03 38.17
C PRO A 108 4.40 -15.10 37.20
N GLU A 109 3.55 -15.82 36.47
CA GLU A 109 3.96 -16.84 35.51
C GLU A 109 4.69 -16.29 34.27
N PHE A 110 4.45 -15.02 33.89
CA PHE A 110 5.10 -14.41 32.72
C PHE A 110 6.46 -13.76 33.06
N ASN A 111 6.72 -13.45 34.33
CA ASN A 111 7.94 -12.78 34.81
C ASN A 111 8.30 -11.53 33.97
N LEU A 112 7.34 -10.62 33.81
CA LEU A 112 7.47 -9.44 32.94
C LEU A 112 8.24 -8.29 33.63
N THR A 113 9.22 -7.76 32.92
CA THR A 113 9.93 -6.51 33.20
C THR A 113 9.39 -5.43 32.27
N VAL A 114 9.16 -4.22 32.78
CA VAL A 114 8.70 -3.08 31.95
C VAL A 114 9.82 -2.66 30.98
N THR A 115 9.47 -2.28 29.76
CA THR A 115 10.42 -2.08 28.64
C THR A 115 11.54 -1.09 28.97
N GLU A 116 11.24 0.00 29.69
CA GLU A 116 12.21 0.98 30.21
C GLU A 116 13.34 0.37 31.07
N ASN A 117 13.13 -0.82 31.64
CA ASN A 117 14.09 -1.55 32.48
C ASN A 117 14.47 -2.92 31.90
N ALA A 118 13.94 -3.31 30.74
CA ALA A 118 14.13 -4.64 30.16
C ALA A 118 15.46 -4.72 29.40
N THR A 119 16.22 -5.79 29.65
CA THR A 119 17.43 -6.14 28.89
C THR A 119 17.11 -7.13 27.77
N SER A 120 18.12 -7.50 26.97
CA SER A 120 17.99 -8.65 26.07
C SER A 120 17.69 -9.98 26.77
N TRP A 121 17.75 -10.06 28.11
CA TRP A 121 17.50 -11.30 28.88
C TRP A 121 16.28 -11.21 29.82
N ASP A 122 15.39 -10.24 29.56
CA ASP A 122 14.11 -10.08 30.25
C ASP A 122 12.93 -10.58 29.39
N ASN A 123 11.73 -10.63 29.99
CA ASN A 123 10.48 -10.79 29.25
C ASN A 123 9.71 -9.46 29.27
N SER A 124 9.14 -9.00 28.16
CA SER A 124 8.37 -7.74 28.08
C SER A 124 7.07 -7.89 27.29
N VAL A 125 6.22 -6.85 27.31
CA VAL A 125 4.98 -6.80 26.51
C VAL A 125 5.21 -5.87 25.31
N ILE A 126 5.23 -6.42 24.10
CA ILE A 126 5.40 -5.61 22.88
C ILE A 126 4.09 -4.92 22.51
N LEU A 127 2.99 -5.66 22.38
CA LEU A 127 1.73 -5.16 21.80
C LEU A 127 0.53 -5.58 22.68
N ILE A 128 -0.47 -4.70 22.80
CA ILE A 128 -1.81 -5.02 23.32
C ILE A 128 -2.88 -4.39 22.41
N GLU A 129 -3.59 -5.20 21.61
CA GLU A 129 -4.64 -4.70 20.70
C GLU A 129 -5.92 -5.55 20.75
N SER A 130 -6.98 -5.13 20.04
CA SER A 130 -8.27 -5.83 20.06
C SER A 130 -8.24 -7.02 19.12
N ILE A 131 -8.70 -8.18 19.57
CA ILE A 131 -9.01 -9.30 18.67
C ILE A 131 -10.30 -8.95 17.93
N GLN A 132 -10.25 -8.96 16.59
CA GLN A 132 -11.44 -8.84 15.75
C GLN A 132 -12.41 -10.00 16.08
N PRO A 133 -13.70 -9.75 16.39
CA PRO A 133 -14.63 -10.83 16.68
C PRO A 133 -15.05 -11.61 15.41
N ASN A 134 -15.37 -12.89 15.57
CA ASN A 134 -15.77 -13.78 14.48
C ASN A 134 -16.94 -13.22 13.65
N LYS A 135 -16.87 -13.36 12.31
CA LYS A 135 -17.89 -12.82 11.37
C LYS A 135 -19.29 -13.33 11.72
N SER A 136 -19.44 -14.58 12.16
CA SER A 136 -20.72 -15.15 12.61
C SER A 136 -21.42 -14.31 13.69
N ASP A 137 -20.64 -13.89 14.70
CA ASP A 137 -21.14 -13.20 15.88
C ASP A 137 -21.37 -11.71 15.58
N VAL A 138 -20.51 -11.14 14.73
CA VAL A 138 -20.63 -9.77 14.23
C VAL A 138 -21.87 -9.63 13.34
N LEU A 139 -22.08 -10.50 12.34
CA LEU A 139 -23.27 -10.50 11.48
C LEU A 139 -24.56 -10.64 12.30
N ALA A 140 -24.57 -11.57 13.26
CA ALA A 140 -25.71 -11.77 14.16
C ALA A 140 -26.00 -10.54 15.05
N TYR A 141 -25.00 -9.69 15.32
CA TYR A 141 -25.15 -8.40 15.99
C TYR A 141 -25.58 -7.27 15.05
N ILE A 142 -24.93 -7.09 13.89
CA ILE A 142 -25.14 -5.90 13.04
C ILE A 142 -26.42 -6.00 12.20
N ASP A 143 -26.70 -7.15 11.58
CA ASP A 143 -27.93 -7.37 10.80
C ASP A 143 -29.06 -7.95 11.66
N GLY A 144 -28.72 -8.52 12.82
CA GLY A 144 -29.66 -9.12 13.76
C GLY A 144 -29.99 -8.27 14.99
N ASN A 145 -30.58 -8.95 15.99
CA ASN A 145 -30.94 -8.43 17.31
C ASN A 145 -30.09 -9.05 18.44
N SER A 146 -28.94 -9.65 18.13
CA SER A 146 -28.02 -10.15 19.15
C SER A 146 -27.38 -9.01 19.94
N THR A 147 -26.77 -9.31 21.08
CA THR A 147 -25.85 -8.39 21.75
C THR A 147 -24.54 -8.28 20.96
N ALA A 148 -23.83 -7.16 21.11
CA ALA A 148 -22.46 -7.03 20.59
C ALA A 148 -21.56 -8.20 21.07
N PRO A 149 -20.64 -8.70 20.22
CA PRO A 149 -19.66 -9.70 20.62
C PRO A 149 -18.82 -9.21 21.81
N LYS A 150 -18.34 -10.15 22.63
CA LYS A 150 -17.44 -9.81 23.75
C LYS A 150 -16.07 -9.45 23.17
N LYS A 151 -15.56 -8.24 23.47
CA LYS A 151 -14.17 -7.90 23.14
C LYS A 151 -13.18 -8.77 23.94
N TRP A 152 -12.06 -9.08 23.31
CA TRP A 152 -10.88 -9.75 23.88
C TRP A 152 -9.65 -8.98 23.40
N ALA A 153 -8.58 -8.95 24.21
CA ALA A 153 -7.30 -8.39 23.79
C ALA A 153 -6.36 -9.49 23.30
N LYS A 154 -5.62 -9.22 22.21
CA LYS A 154 -4.36 -9.89 21.89
C LYS A 154 -3.27 -9.18 22.69
N ALA A 155 -2.43 -9.94 23.38
CA ALA A 155 -1.14 -9.44 23.85
C ALA A 155 -0.02 -10.24 23.21
N ILE A 156 1.06 -9.57 22.82
CA ILE A 156 2.30 -10.20 22.34
C ILE A 156 3.36 -10.02 23.41
N LEU A 157 3.85 -11.14 23.93
CA LEU A 157 4.95 -11.18 24.88
C LEU A 157 6.24 -11.52 24.14
N ASP A 158 7.32 -10.81 24.42
CA ASP A 158 8.66 -11.16 23.98
C ASP A 158 9.37 -11.87 25.12
N ILE A 159 9.69 -13.14 24.94
CA ILE A 159 10.23 -14.02 25.98
C ILE A 159 11.72 -14.24 25.70
N ARG A 160 12.57 -13.38 26.26
CA ARG A 160 14.03 -13.45 26.10
C ARG A 160 14.78 -13.87 27.36
N ALA A 161 14.11 -14.18 28.47
CA ALA A 161 14.72 -14.79 29.67
C ALA A 161 15.03 -16.30 29.46
N THR A 162 15.68 -16.65 28.34
CA THR A 162 15.87 -18.01 27.83
C THR A 162 16.99 -18.04 26.77
N ASP A 163 17.70 -19.17 26.67
CA ASP A 163 18.69 -19.44 25.62
C ASP A 163 18.02 -19.58 24.22
N GLU A 164 16.75 -19.99 24.20
CA GLU A 164 15.89 -20.16 23.02
C GLU A 164 14.73 -19.15 23.12
N PRO A 165 14.87 -17.93 22.57
CA PRO A 165 13.92 -16.84 22.75
C PRO A 165 12.77 -16.88 21.73
N TYR A 166 11.60 -16.40 22.14
CA TYR A 166 10.39 -16.47 21.32
C TYR A 166 9.39 -15.35 21.61
N TYR A 167 8.68 -14.93 20.58
CA TYR A 167 7.43 -14.17 20.71
C TYR A 167 6.28 -15.13 21.03
N GLN A 168 5.31 -14.70 21.85
CA GLN A 168 4.09 -15.46 22.11
C GLN A 168 2.84 -14.57 22.06
N GLU A 169 1.93 -14.86 21.12
CA GLU A 169 0.58 -14.29 21.10
C GLU A 169 -0.33 -15.02 22.12
N ILE A 170 -0.97 -14.24 23.00
CA ILE A 170 -2.01 -14.73 23.93
C ILE A 170 -3.28 -13.88 23.81
N MET A 171 -4.43 -14.51 24.04
CA MET A 171 -5.72 -13.84 24.14
C MET A 171 -6.16 -13.69 25.60
N ILE A 172 -6.63 -12.51 25.97
CA ILE A 172 -6.96 -12.11 27.35
C ILE A 172 -8.37 -11.52 27.39
N GLY A 173 -9.21 -11.98 28.31
CA GLY A 173 -10.58 -11.47 28.44
C GLY A 173 -11.53 -12.42 29.17
N PRO A 174 -12.86 -12.26 28.97
CA PRO A 174 -13.49 -11.21 28.18
C PRO A 174 -13.31 -9.82 28.82
N LEU A 175 -13.37 -8.78 28.00
CA LEU A 175 -13.34 -7.38 28.43
C LEU A 175 -14.75 -6.86 28.81
N PRO A 176 -14.86 -5.87 29.71
CA PRO A 176 -13.79 -5.27 30.52
C PRO A 176 -13.32 -6.20 31.65
N ILE A 177 -12.03 -6.12 31.98
CA ILE A 177 -11.33 -7.02 32.91
C ILE A 177 -12.03 -7.09 34.29
N GLN A 178 -12.36 -8.31 34.72
CA GLN A 178 -12.95 -8.61 36.01
C GLN A 178 -12.30 -9.86 36.62
N ASN A 179 -11.72 -9.75 37.82
CA ASN A 179 -10.94 -10.80 38.50
C ASN A 179 -11.69 -12.13 38.73
N SER A 180 -13.01 -12.19 38.54
CA SER A 180 -13.83 -13.40 38.64
C SER A 180 -14.12 -14.09 37.31
N THR A 181 -13.78 -13.48 36.18
CA THR A 181 -14.07 -14.01 34.83
C THR A 181 -12.93 -13.84 33.83
N VAL A 182 -11.94 -12.99 34.12
CA VAL A 182 -10.73 -12.85 33.30
C VAL A 182 -9.98 -14.17 33.24
N THR A 183 -9.61 -14.56 32.03
CA THR A 183 -8.76 -15.72 31.72
C THR A 183 -7.82 -15.33 30.59
N TRP A 184 -6.72 -16.08 30.47
CA TRP A 184 -5.85 -16.03 29.29
C TRP A 184 -5.71 -17.42 28.67
N THR A 185 -5.48 -17.47 27.36
CA THR A 185 -5.06 -18.68 26.62
C THR A 185 -4.10 -18.29 25.50
N PRO A 186 -3.24 -19.21 25.02
CA PRO A 186 -2.52 -19.04 23.75
C PRO A 186 -3.45 -18.68 22.58
N LEU A 187 -3.03 -17.78 21.71
CA LEU A 187 -3.81 -17.36 20.52
C LEU A 187 -3.47 -18.25 19.31
N ASP A 188 -3.83 -19.53 19.39
CA ASP A 188 -3.49 -20.55 18.37
C ASP A 188 -4.53 -20.65 17.24
N TYR A 189 -5.77 -20.18 17.42
CA TYR A 189 -6.82 -20.42 16.42
C TYR A 189 -6.60 -19.70 15.07
N PRO A 190 -6.09 -18.44 14.99
CA PRO A 190 -5.96 -17.70 13.73
C PRO A 190 -4.62 -17.92 13.01
N LEU A 191 -3.79 -18.85 13.52
CA LEU A 191 -2.46 -19.15 13.00
C LEU A 191 -2.47 -20.47 12.22
N THR A 192 -1.64 -20.61 11.20
CA THR A 192 -1.49 -21.91 10.51
C THR A 192 -0.52 -22.83 11.23
N LYS A 193 0.47 -22.25 11.93
CA LYS A 193 1.31 -22.93 12.93
C LYS A 193 0.49 -23.10 14.20
N LYS A 194 0.48 -24.32 14.76
CA LYS A 194 -0.25 -24.65 16.00
C LYS A 194 0.75 -24.98 17.11
N ASP A 195 1.37 -23.93 17.65
CA ASP A 195 2.43 -24.02 18.67
C ASP A 195 2.23 -23.01 19.80
N GLN A 196 1.02 -22.95 20.35
CA GLN A 196 0.66 -22.10 21.50
C GLN A 196 0.93 -20.60 21.25
N GLY A 197 0.66 -20.12 20.04
CA GLY A 197 0.89 -18.73 19.64
C GLY A 197 2.36 -18.34 19.50
N LYS A 198 3.29 -19.31 19.41
CA LYS A 198 4.74 -19.05 19.45
C LYS A 198 5.43 -19.02 18.09
N VAL A 199 6.47 -18.21 18.04
CA VAL A 199 7.51 -18.22 17.00
C VAL A 199 8.82 -17.71 17.63
N ARG A 200 9.96 -18.26 17.19
CA ARG A 200 11.27 -17.84 17.69
C ARG A 200 11.52 -16.34 17.45
N ASN A 201 12.38 -15.74 18.27
CA ASN A 201 12.89 -14.38 18.07
C ASN A 201 14.36 -14.50 17.64
N LEU A 202 14.66 -14.25 16.35
CA LEU A 202 16.01 -14.35 15.81
C LEU A 202 16.91 -13.16 16.18
N GLU A 203 16.32 -12.07 16.67
CA GLU A 203 16.98 -10.77 16.87
C GLU A 203 17.00 -10.35 18.35
N ALA A 204 16.79 -11.28 19.27
CA ALA A 204 16.67 -11.04 20.71
C ALA A 204 17.85 -10.25 21.34
N ASP A 205 19.02 -10.32 20.70
CA ASP A 205 20.30 -9.70 21.10
C ASP A 205 20.72 -8.47 20.27
N SER A 206 19.89 -8.01 19.32
CA SER A 206 20.21 -6.93 18.37
C SER A 206 20.67 -5.64 19.05
N GLN A 207 19.91 -5.15 20.03
CA GLN A 207 20.05 -3.81 20.61
C GLN A 207 21.30 -3.54 21.48
N SER A 208 22.15 -4.54 21.73
CA SER A 208 23.42 -4.30 22.44
C SER A 208 24.45 -5.36 22.13
N THR A 209 24.23 -6.60 22.58
CA THR A 209 25.18 -7.71 22.46
C THR A 209 25.64 -7.96 21.02
N LEU A 210 24.76 -7.86 20.02
CA LEU A 210 25.14 -7.96 18.61
C LEU A 210 26.13 -6.85 18.18
N TYR A 211 25.88 -5.60 18.57
CA TYR A 211 26.72 -4.48 18.14
C TYR A 211 27.99 -4.34 18.99
N THR A 212 27.90 -4.38 20.32
CA THR A 212 29.06 -4.17 21.23
C THR A 212 30.04 -5.32 21.23
N ASP A 213 29.55 -6.56 21.15
CA ASP A 213 30.38 -7.75 21.37
C ASP A 213 30.76 -8.45 20.06
N TRP A 214 30.19 -8.01 18.92
CA TRP A 214 30.42 -8.62 17.61
C TRP A 214 30.66 -7.64 16.46
N ILE A 215 29.67 -6.83 16.05
CA ILE A 215 29.80 -5.96 14.85
C ILE A 215 30.87 -4.89 15.04
N HIS A 216 30.88 -4.14 16.14
CA HIS A 216 31.90 -3.11 16.38
C HIS A 216 33.31 -3.71 16.54
N PRO A 217 33.54 -4.84 17.23
CA PRO A 217 34.82 -5.57 17.19
C PRO A 217 35.26 -6.01 15.79
N ILE A 218 34.35 -6.46 14.92
CA ILE A 218 34.66 -6.82 13.53
C ILE A 218 35.07 -5.58 12.74
N SER A 219 34.31 -4.49 12.82
CA SER A 219 34.64 -3.20 12.20
C SER A 219 35.98 -2.64 12.69
N ALA A 220 36.23 -2.68 14.01
CA ALA A 220 37.51 -2.29 14.60
C ALA A 220 38.70 -3.09 14.06
N SER A 221 38.50 -4.34 13.63
CA SER A 221 39.53 -5.16 12.98
C SER A 221 39.91 -4.72 11.55
N VAL A 222 39.13 -3.80 10.95
CA VAL A 222 39.36 -3.19 9.63
C VAL A 222 39.28 -1.65 9.64
N ALA A 223 39.30 -0.99 10.80
CA ALA A 223 39.12 0.47 10.88
C ALA A 223 40.22 1.29 10.16
N ASP A 224 41.43 0.75 10.01
CA ASP A 224 42.48 1.35 9.16
C ASP A 224 42.19 1.23 7.66
N ILE A 225 41.34 0.28 7.25
CA ILE A 225 40.83 0.14 5.88
C ILE A 225 39.65 1.08 5.65
N THR A 226 38.69 1.19 6.58
CA THR A 226 37.55 2.11 6.42
C THR A 226 38.00 3.59 6.42
N LEU A 227 39.02 3.93 7.22
CA LEU A 227 39.66 5.24 7.20
C LEU A 227 40.44 5.53 5.90
N ASP A 228 41.04 4.52 5.27
CA ASP A 228 41.82 4.68 4.03
C ASP A 228 40.94 4.63 2.76
N LEU A 229 39.79 3.94 2.80
CA LEU A 229 38.77 3.95 1.74
C LEU A 229 37.90 5.21 1.77
N TRP A 230 37.34 5.57 2.93
CA TRP A 230 36.26 6.54 3.03
C TRP A 230 36.48 7.62 4.10
N ASN A 231 37.59 7.59 4.84
CA ASN A 231 37.87 8.50 5.97
C ASN A 231 36.79 8.42 7.08
N GLY A 232 36.22 7.24 7.32
CA GLY A 232 35.19 7.02 8.35
C GLY A 232 35.36 5.73 9.16
N THR A 233 34.57 5.61 10.23
CA THR A 233 34.50 4.44 11.13
C THR A 233 33.07 4.19 11.64
N ALA A 234 32.81 2.95 12.04
CA ALA A 234 31.67 2.49 12.86
C ALA A 234 32.19 1.61 14.00
N LEU A 235 32.21 2.12 15.24
CA LEU A 235 32.89 1.53 16.41
C LEU A 235 32.03 1.57 17.68
N GLY A 236 30.80 2.10 17.61
CA GLY A 236 29.95 2.36 18.78
C GLY A 236 30.36 3.61 19.54
N LEU A 237 30.84 4.64 18.84
CA LEU A 237 31.40 5.87 19.39
C LEU A 237 30.70 7.10 18.82
N ALA A 238 30.53 8.14 19.65
CA ALA A 238 29.93 9.42 19.26
C ALA A 238 30.80 10.29 18.29
N ASN A 239 31.75 9.67 17.59
CA ASN A 239 32.53 10.25 16.50
C ASN A 239 32.48 9.38 15.22
N ASP A 240 31.67 8.33 15.21
CA ASP A 240 31.47 7.51 14.02
C ASP A 240 30.76 8.31 12.92
N THR A 241 30.94 7.81 11.71
CA THR A 241 30.56 8.47 10.43
C THR A 241 30.02 7.49 9.42
N LEU A 242 30.02 6.20 9.78
CA LEU A 242 29.50 5.08 9.04
C LEU A 242 28.54 4.32 9.96
N ASP A 243 27.57 3.62 9.38
CA ASP A 243 26.79 2.60 10.10
C ASP A 243 26.93 1.23 9.44
N ILE A 244 26.47 0.19 10.14
CA ILE A 244 26.50 -1.21 9.71
C ILE A 244 25.15 -1.89 9.97
N TRP A 245 24.45 -2.22 8.89
CA TRP A 245 23.26 -3.06 8.90
C TRP A 245 23.17 -3.89 7.61
N GLY A 246 22.15 -4.74 7.50
CA GLY A 246 22.17 -5.87 6.58
C GLY A 246 20.81 -6.39 6.15
N ILE A 247 20.72 -7.71 6.01
CA ILE A 247 19.54 -8.42 5.50
C ILE A 247 18.38 -8.51 6.52
N ASP A 248 17.15 -8.40 6.02
CA ASP A 248 15.92 -8.97 6.61
C ASP A 248 15.18 -9.72 5.48
N PRO A 249 14.77 -10.99 5.64
CA PRO A 249 15.02 -11.85 6.80
C PRO A 249 16.47 -12.30 6.94
N LEU A 250 16.87 -12.61 8.18
CA LEU A 250 18.11 -13.35 8.43
C LEU A 250 18.06 -14.72 7.73
N TRP A 251 19.18 -15.18 7.19
CA TRP A 251 19.27 -16.49 6.53
C TRP A 251 19.20 -17.63 7.57
N GLN A 252 18.38 -18.65 7.27
CA GLN A 252 17.89 -19.65 8.25
C GLN A 252 18.28 -21.11 7.91
N ASP A 253 19.41 -21.29 7.20
CA ASP A 253 19.88 -22.56 6.64
C ASP A 253 20.27 -23.62 7.70
N ASP A 254 19.78 -24.86 7.55
CA ASP A 254 20.19 -26.05 8.33
C ASP A 254 20.20 -25.86 9.87
N GLY A 255 19.33 -24.98 10.38
CA GLY A 255 19.23 -24.65 11.81
C GLY A 255 20.27 -23.63 12.30
N ARG A 256 20.96 -22.95 11.38
CA ARG A 256 21.86 -21.82 11.65
C ARG A 256 21.10 -20.50 11.52
N VAL A 257 21.67 -19.44 12.08
CA VAL A 257 21.25 -18.06 11.84
C VAL A 257 22.43 -17.30 11.26
N ILE A 258 22.27 -16.81 10.03
CA ILE A 258 23.31 -16.18 9.23
C ILE A 258 22.92 -14.73 8.95
N ARG A 259 23.85 -13.80 9.19
CA ARG A 259 23.76 -12.40 8.73
C ARG A 259 24.69 -12.16 7.54
N TRP A 260 24.26 -11.29 6.65
CA TRP A 260 25.12 -10.48 5.78
C TRP A 260 24.87 -9.03 6.12
N ASP A 261 25.94 -8.29 6.40
CA ASP A 261 25.91 -6.88 6.80
C ASP A 261 26.85 -6.06 5.90
N THR A 262 26.57 -4.77 5.68
CA THR A 262 27.38 -3.84 4.87
C THR A 262 27.57 -2.50 5.58
N PHE A 263 28.62 -1.78 5.19
CA PHE A 263 28.85 -0.40 5.62
C PHE A 263 28.02 0.59 4.78
N TRP A 264 27.51 1.61 5.46
CA TRP A 264 26.80 2.78 4.92
C TRP A 264 27.47 4.07 5.41
N SER A 265 27.32 5.20 4.71
CA SER A 265 27.69 6.52 5.25
C SER A 265 26.50 7.11 6.03
N LEU A 266 26.71 7.47 7.30
CA LEU A 266 25.72 8.22 8.08
C LEU A 266 25.44 9.59 7.42
N ALA A 267 24.20 10.04 7.49
CA ALA A 267 23.85 11.43 7.15
C ALA A 267 24.56 12.43 8.08
N THR A 268 24.98 13.59 7.56
CA THR A 268 25.73 14.59 8.33
C THR A 268 24.89 15.79 8.78
N ASP A 269 23.61 15.82 8.40
CA ASP A 269 22.61 16.77 8.89
C ASP A 269 21.25 16.11 9.24
N ASN A 270 20.13 16.77 8.97
CA ASN A 270 18.77 16.33 9.31
C ASN A 270 18.03 15.65 8.13
N PHE A 271 18.68 15.38 6.99
CA PHE A 271 18.09 14.61 5.89
C PHE A 271 18.43 13.11 6.01
N ASP A 272 17.41 12.26 5.92
CA ASP A 272 17.52 10.79 6.05
C ASP A 272 18.10 10.11 4.78
N THR A 273 19.32 10.49 4.38
CA THR A 273 19.92 10.09 3.08
C THR A 273 20.75 8.80 3.13
N GLU A 274 20.74 8.07 4.25
CA GLU A 274 21.66 6.94 4.46
C GLU A 274 21.42 5.79 3.47
N THR A 275 20.16 5.48 3.15
CA THR A 275 19.79 4.43 2.20
C THR A 275 20.24 4.72 0.76
N LEU A 276 20.62 5.97 0.44
CA LEU A 276 21.30 6.37 -0.79
C LEU A 276 22.85 6.27 -0.70
N SER A 277 23.41 5.81 0.42
CA SER A 277 24.84 5.91 0.74
C SER A 277 25.56 4.58 1.08
N PRO A 278 25.31 3.44 0.38
CA PRO A 278 26.05 2.19 0.60
C PRO A 278 27.52 2.32 0.20
N LEU A 279 28.41 1.55 0.84
CA LEU A 279 29.87 1.66 0.67
C LEU A 279 30.57 0.41 0.09
N GLY A 280 29.85 -0.69 -0.11
CA GLY A 280 30.34 -1.81 -0.94
C GLY A 280 31.35 -2.75 -0.30
N LEU A 281 31.49 -2.71 1.03
CA LEU A 281 32.21 -3.71 1.83
C LEU A 281 31.19 -4.50 2.66
N PHE A 282 31.13 -5.80 2.42
CA PHE A 282 30.16 -6.69 3.06
C PHE A 282 30.89 -7.74 3.90
N PHE A 283 30.28 -8.21 4.98
CA PHE A 283 30.79 -9.34 5.75
C PHE A 283 29.67 -10.32 6.15
N LYS A 284 30.06 -11.58 6.34
CA LYS A 284 29.13 -12.67 6.67
C LYS A 284 29.36 -13.19 8.09
N SER A 285 28.31 -13.23 8.90
CA SER A 285 28.37 -13.75 10.28
C SER A 285 27.47 -14.96 10.48
N ASP A 286 27.98 -16.03 11.09
CA ASP A 286 27.20 -17.05 11.77
C ASP A 286 26.94 -16.59 13.21
N VAL A 287 25.70 -16.21 13.49
CA VAL A 287 25.22 -15.71 14.80
C VAL A 287 24.30 -16.72 15.49
N THR A 288 24.49 -18.02 15.22
CA THR A 288 23.60 -19.08 15.75
C THR A 288 23.67 -19.18 17.27
N GLY A 289 22.53 -18.91 17.95
CA GLY A 289 22.40 -18.93 19.41
C GLY A 289 22.96 -17.68 20.09
N ARG A 290 22.80 -17.56 21.40
CA ARG A 290 22.94 -16.28 22.14
C ARG A 290 24.29 -16.04 22.82
N ASP A 291 25.38 -16.59 22.26
CA ASP A 291 26.71 -16.51 22.85
C ASP A 291 27.74 -16.02 21.83
N PRO A 292 28.13 -14.73 21.88
CA PRO A 292 29.12 -14.15 20.96
C PRO A 292 30.47 -14.88 20.91
N SER A 293 30.83 -15.66 21.94
CA SER A 293 32.06 -16.46 21.92
C SER A 293 31.96 -17.72 21.03
N LYS A 294 30.77 -18.06 20.54
CA LYS A 294 30.50 -19.15 19.58
C LYS A 294 30.23 -18.68 18.15
N TRP A 295 29.88 -17.40 17.97
CA TRP A 295 29.65 -16.76 16.66
C TRP A 295 30.92 -16.80 15.79
N LYS A 296 30.76 -16.71 14.47
CA LYS A 296 31.89 -16.81 13.51
C LYS A 296 31.75 -15.85 12.34
N LEU A 297 32.81 -15.08 12.10
CA LEU A 297 32.97 -14.31 10.87
C LEU A 297 33.37 -15.31 9.78
N GLU A 298 32.50 -15.54 8.80
CA GLU A 298 32.70 -16.52 7.72
C GLU A 298 33.40 -15.92 6.49
N GLY A 299 33.53 -14.59 6.41
CA GLY A 299 34.34 -13.91 5.40
C GLY A 299 33.87 -12.50 5.06
N TRP A 300 34.58 -11.89 4.12
CA TRP A 300 34.36 -10.55 3.58
C TRP A 300 34.12 -10.60 2.06
N LEU A 301 33.34 -9.67 1.53
CA LEU A 301 33.20 -9.43 0.09
C LEU A 301 33.52 -7.96 -0.23
N TYR A 302 34.37 -7.73 -1.23
CA TYR A 302 34.65 -6.40 -1.78
C TYR A 302 34.96 -6.49 -3.28
N ASN A 303 34.38 -5.60 -4.09
CA ASN A 303 34.55 -5.57 -5.56
C ASN A 303 34.36 -6.95 -6.24
N GLY A 304 33.37 -7.73 -5.79
CA GLY A 304 33.09 -9.08 -6.30
C GLY A 304 34.09 -10.17 -5.91
N VAL A 305 35.09 -9.88 -5.06
CA VAL A 305 36.05 -10.87 -4.54
C VAL A 305 35.71 -11.21 -3.09
N PHE A 306 35.58 -12.51 -2.80
CA PHE A 306 35.34 -13.03 -1.46
C PHE A 306 36.64 -13.48 -0.78
N TYR A 307 36.73 -13.23 0.53
CA TYR A 307 37.88 -13.52 1.38
C TYR A 307 37.42 -14.30 2.62
N GLU A 308 37.89 -15.54 2.80
CA GLU A 308 37.45 -16.42 3.91
C GLU A 308 37.83 -15.87 5.30
N THR A 309 38.86 -15.01 5.40
CA THR A 309 39.28 -14.41 6.67
C THR A 309 39.59 -12.92 6.54
N THR A 310 39.52 -12.21 7.67
CA THR A 310 40.00 -10.82 7.79
C THR A 310 41.50 -10.71 7.50
N GLU A 311 42.32 -11.73 7.78
CA GLU A 311 43.75 -11.69 7.45
C GLU A 311 43.96 -11.72 5.92
N ASP A 312 43.20 -12.55 5.19
CA ASP A 312 43.25 -12.60 3.72
C ASP A 312 42.76 -11.28 3.09
N PHE A 313 41.65 -10.73 3.58
CA PHE A 313 41.14 -9.43 3.11
C PHE A 313 42.15 -8.30 3.36
N ARG A 314 42.73 -8.22 4.57
CA ARG A 314 43.74 -7.19 4.91
C ARG A 314 45.03 -7.35 4.11
N ASN A 315 45.49 -8.58 3.90
CA ASN A 315 46.67 -8.87 3.07
C ASN A 315 46.44 -8.52 1.60
N ALA A 316 45.22 -8.73 1.08
CA ALA A 316 44.86 -8.28 -0.26
C ALA A 316 44.76 -6.75 -0.35
N TYR A 317 44.07 -6.10 0.58
CA TYR A 317 43.83 -4.65 0.59
C TYR A 317 45.12 -3.82 0.57
N TRP A 318 46.13 -4.26 1.32
CA TRP A 318 47.43 -3.60 1.40
C TRP A 318 48.44 -4.09 0.34
N SER A 319 48.01 -4.91 -0.64
CA SER A 319 48.87 -5.38 -1.74
C SER A 319 49.03 -4.36 -2.87
N GLU A 320 50.15 -4.43 -3.60
CA GLU A 320 50.41 -3.56 -4.74
C GLU A 320 49.45 -3.88 -5.91
N GLY A 321 48.59 -2.93 -6.26
CA GLY A 321 47.62 -3.08 -7.34
C GLY A 321 46.20 -3.45 -6.90
N PHE A 322 45.91 -3.50 -5.59
CA PHE A 322 44.53 -3.61 -5.10
C PHE A 322 43.68 -2.40 -5.56
N GLU A 323 42.52 -2.68 -6.14
CA GLU A 323 41.61 -1.64 -6.65
C GLU A 323 40.73 -1.10 -5.51
N LYS A 324 40.87 0.19 -5.21
CA LYS A 324 40.11 0.91 -4.18
C LYS A 324 39.02 1.74 -4.84
N LEU A 325 37.78 1.40 -4.55
CA LEU A 325 36.57 2.05 -5.07
C LEU A 325 36.09 3.14 -4.10
N GLY A 326 35.43 4.18 -4.64
CA GLY A 326 35.06 5.38 -3.87
C GLY A 326 33.80 5.24 -3.01
N ALA A 327 33.59 6.20 -2.10
CA ALA A 327 32.38 6.29 -1.28
C ALA A 327 31.21 6.92 -2.04
N ASN A 328 29.99 6.52 -1.71
CA ASN A 328 28.85 7.42 -1.84
C ASN A 328 28.91 8.45 -0.70
N VAL A 329 28.91 9.73 -1.07
CA VAL A 329 29.06 10.85 -0.14
C VAL A 329 27.81 11.73 -0.23
N GLU A 330 27.25 12.05 0.94
CA GLU A 330 26.11 12.95 1.07
C GLU A 330 26.35 14.30 0.37
N GLY A 331 25.31 14.81 -0.27
CA GLY A 331 25.30 16.14 -0.87
C GLY A 331 23.91 16.52 -1.32
N ASP A 332 23.77 17.71 -1.92
CA ASP A 332 22.46 18.24 -2.34
C ASP A 332 21.68 17.27 -3.26
N TRP A 333 22.37 16.42 -4.03
CA TRP A 333 21.76 15.39 -4.89
C TRP A 333 20.81 14.43 -4.15
N GLY A 334 21.10 14.14 -2.88
CA GLY A 334 20.28 13.28 -2.01
C GLY A 334 19.27 14.06 -1.14
N ARG A 335 19.26 15.40 -1.16
CA ARG A 335 18.38 16.21 -0.30
C ARG A 335 17.06 16.55 -1.00
N THR A 336 15.93 16.28 -0.34
CA THR A 336 14.55 16.67 -0.74
C THR A 336 14.31 18.19 -0.87
N SER A 337 15.28 19.03 -0.51
CA SER A 337 15.19 20.49 -0.63
C SER A 337 15.04 20.96 -2.09
N ARG A 338 14.30 22.06 -2.28
CA ARG A 338 14.05 22.68 -3.60
C ARG A 338 15.36 23.15 -4.26
N GLN A 339 15.81 22.40 -5.27
CA GLN A 339 17.02 22.67 -6.06
C GLN A 339 16.74 23.45 -7.36
N GLY A 340 17.79 23.77 -8.12
CA GLY A 340 17.70 24.38 -9.46
C GLY A 340 17.16 25.82 -9.52
N PRO A 341 16.93 26.38 -10.72
CA PRO A 341 16.22 27.65 -10.90
C PRO A 341 14.71 27.48 -10.68
N ILE A 342 14.03 28.53 -10.19
CA ILE A 342 12.55 28.55 -10.09
C ILE A 342 11.95 28.51 -11.51
N MET A 343 10.91 27.70 -11.72
CA MET A 343 10.28 27.57 -13.03
C MET A 343 9.45 28.82 -13.40
N PRO A 344 9.17 29.07 -14.70
CA PRO A 344 8.35 30.21 -15.11
C PRO A 344 6.94 30.15 -14.49
N MET A 345 6.53 31.23 -13.80
CA MET A 345 5.24 31.39 -13.10
C MET A 345 5.05 30.54 -11.82
N ASP A 346 6.02 29.72 -11.46
CA ASP A 346 6.01 28.76 -10.34
C ASP A 346 5.95 29.39 -8.93
N ALA A 347 6.23 30.70 -8.84
CA ALA A 347 6.06 31.49 -7.62
C ALA A 347 4.61 32.04 -7.44
N LEU A 348 3.65 31.57 -8.23
CA LEU A 348 2.22 31.80 -8.06
C LEU A 348 1.57 30.57 -7.42
N TYR A 349 0.50 30.75 -6.65
CA TYR A 349 -0.24 29.61 -6.10
C TYR A 349 -0.77 28.70 -7.23
N PRO A 350 -0.63 27.37 -7.11
CA PRO A 350 -1.22 26.42 -8.05
C PRO A 350 -2.76 26.38 -7.92
N PRO A 351 -3.48 25.68 -8.81
CA PRO A 351 -4.92 25.48 -8.68
C PRO A 351 -5.28 24.65 -7.43
N THR A 352 -5.78 25.30 -6.37
CA THR A 352 -6.25 24.61 -5.16
C THR A 352 -7.71 24.18 -5.26
N MET A 353 -8.02 22.93 -4.94
CA MET A 353 -9.40 22.44 -4.81
C MET A 353 -10.09 23.07 -3.60
N VAL A 354 -11.37 23.42 -3.73
CA VAL A 354 -12.16 24.06 -2.65
C VAL A 354 -13.54 23.40 -2.53
N ALA A 355 -14.10 23.42 -1.32
CA ALA A 355 -15.45 22.93 -1.03
C ALA A 355 -16.40 24.09 -0.68
N PRO A 356 -17.13 24.70 -1.63
CA PRO A 356 -17.93 25.92 -1.37
C PRO A 356 -19.14 25.68 -0.44
N ALA A 357 -19.64 24.44 -0.38
CA ALA A 357 -20.66 24.01 0.57
C ALA A 357 -20.06 23.34 1.82
N GLY A 358 -18.73 23.18 1.88
CA GLY A 358 -18.07 22.30 2.84
C GLY A 358 -18.33 20.82 2.56
N SER A 359 -18.19 19.99 3.58
CA SER A 359 -18.31 18.53 3.51
C SER A 359 -19.76 18.08 3.29
N ARG A 360 -20.00 17.16 2.34
CA ARG A 360 -21.32 16.54 2.10
C ARG A 360 -21.40 15.07 2.57
N PHE A 361 -20.61 14.73 3.59
CA PHE A 361 -20.57 13.42 4.23
C PHE A 361 -20.82 13.55 5.74
N GLY A 362 -21.29 12.46 6.34
CA GLY A 362 -21.45 12.27 7.77
C GLY A 362 -20.27 11.53 8.38
N VAL A 363 -19.92 11.88 9.63
CA VAL A 363 -18.94 11.15 10.45
C VAL A 363 -19.48 11.02 11.89
N ASP A 364 -19.42 9.82 12.43
CA ASP A 364 -19.39 9.57 13.87
C ASP A 364 -17.92 9.35 14.27
N ALA A 365 -17.36 10.31 14.99
CA ALA A 365 -15.94 10.31 15.35
C ALA A 365 -15.62 9.51 16.63
N GLU A 366 -16.63 9.12 17.41
CA GLU A 366 -16.44 8.27 18.58
C GLU A 366 -16.48 6.78 18.16
N GLU A 367 -17.32 6.43 17.18
CA GLU A 367 -17.39 5.06 16.60
C GLU A 367 -16.56 4.89 15.30
N LYS A 368 -15.82 5.91 14.84
CA LYS A 368 -15.10 5.96 13.53
C LYS A 368 -15.94 5.47 12.33
N TYR A 369 -17.21 5.86 12.26
CA TYR A 369 -18.18 5.49 11.21
C TYR A 369 -18.43 6.65 10.24
N VAL A 370 -18.60 6.36 8.95
CA VAL A 370 -18.69 7.34 7.87
C VAL A 370 -19.92 7.07 6.98
N GLU A 371 -20.59 8.13 6.54
CA GLU A 371 -21.68 8.07 5.54
C GLU A 371 -21.41 9.06 4.39
N TRP A 372 -21.36 8.59 3.15
CA TRP A 372 -21.24 9.46 1.96
C TRP A 372 -22.22 9.05 0.87
N MET A 373 -23.17 9.95 0.56
CA MET A 373 -24.24 9.76 -0.43
C MET A 373 -25.08 8.50 -0.15
N ASP A 374 -24.73 7.38 -0.77
CA ASP A 374 -25.37 6.08 -0.62
C ASP A 374 -24.49 5.04 0.10
N PHE A 375 -23.20 5.35 0.33
CA PHE A 375 -22.25 4.49 1.04
C PHE A 375 -22.26 4.73 2.55
N SER A 376 -22.03 3.68 3.32
CA SER A 376 -21.54 3.78 4.70
C SER A 376 -20.61 2.64 5.08
N PHE A 377 -19.74 2.87 6.07
CA PHE A 377 -18.77 1.90 6.58
C PHE A 377 -18.17 2.34 7.93
N TYR A 378 -17.51 1.41 8.61
CA TYR A 378 -16.66 1.66 9.79
C TYR A 378 -15.18 1.65 9.42
N ILE A 379 -14.37 2.42 10.13
CA ILE A 379 -12.91 2.40 10.04
C ILE A 379 -12.34 1.62 11.23
N GLY A 380 -11.51 0.62 10.94
CA GLY A 380 -10.66 -0.09 11.90
C GLY A 380 -9.19 0.35 11.78
N PHE A 381 -8.40 0.09 12.82
CA PHE A 381 -6.96 0.35 12.81
C PHE A 381 -6.22 -0.70 13.66
N SER A 382 -5.00 -1.05 13.26
CA SER A 382 -4.16 -2.08 13.89
C SER A 382 -2.70 -1.65 13.92
N ARG A 383 -1.88 -2.26 14.78
CA ARG A 383 -0.42 -2.05 14.74
C ARG A 383 0.16 -2.61 13.44
N ASP A 384 -0.17 -3.87 13.13
CA ASP A 384 0.49 -4.64 12.07
C ASP A 384 0.21 -4.03 10.67
N ALA A 385 -1.06 -3.83 10.30
CA ALA A 385 -1.47 -3.45 8.95
C ALA A 385 -2.14 -2.06 8.83
N GLY A 386 -2.15 -1.25 9.90
CA GLY A 386 -2.72 0.09 9.87
C GLY A 386 -4.24 0.10 9.62
N ILE A 387 -4.69 0.87 8.64
CA ILE A 387 -6.12 1.18 8.38
C ILE A 387 -6.87 0.05 7.65
N SER A 388 -8.08 -0.25 8.14
CA SER A 388 -9.04 -1.19 7.53
C SER A 388 -10.46 -0.61 7.48
N LEU A 389 -11.32 -1.19 6.62
CA LEU A 389 -12.70 -0.77 6.40
C LEU A 389 -13.66 -1.95 6.60
N HIS A 390 -14.75 -1.74 7.34
CA HIS A 390 -15.66 -2.81 7.78
C HIS A 390 -17.14 -2.45 7.57
N ASP A 391 -17.96 -3.48 7.32
CA ASP A 391 -19.40 -3.39 7.00
C ASP A 391 -19.69 -2.35 5.90
N ILE A 392 -18.99 -2.43 4.77
CA ILE A 392 -19.15 -1.50 3.66
C ILE A 392 -20.48 -1.76 2.96
N ARG A 393 -21.40 -0.82 3.11
CA ARG A 393 -22.75 -0.84 2.53
C ARG A 393 -22.88 0.17 1.41
N TYR A 394 -23.76 -0.13 0.44
CA TYR A 394 -24.25 0.83 -0.54
C TYR A 394 -25.77 0.70 -0.70
N LYS A 395 -26.49 1.81 -0.54
CA LYS A 395 -27.97 1.86 -0.45
C LYS A 395 -28.55 1.01 0.69
N GLY A 396 -27.77 0.79 1.76
CA GLY A 396 -28.12 0.01 2.94
C GLY A 396 -27.77 -1.48 2.87
N GLU A 397 -27.63 -2.03 1.66
CA GLU A 397 -27.18 -3.41 1.42
C GLU A 397 -25.67 -3.51 1.61
N ARG A 398 -25.19 -4.58 2.25
CA ARG A 398 -23.74 -4.86 2.33
C ARG A 398 -23.20 -5.23 0.95
N LEU A 399 -21.98 -4.79 0.68
CA LEU A 399 -21.15 -5.24 -0.44
C LEU A 399 -19.95 -6.05 0.07
N ILE A 400 -19.30 -5.57 1.12
CA ILE A 400 -18.05 -6.10 1.67
C ILE A 400 -18.17 -6.12 3.20
N TYR A 401 -17.82 -7.23 3.83
CA TYR A 401 -17.72 -7.34 5.28
C TYR A 401 -16.44 -6.68 5.81
N GLU A 402 -15.30 -6.96 5.17
CA GLU A 402 -13.97 -6.46 5.53
C GLU A 402 -13.14 -6.15 4.28
N LEU A 403 -12.46 -5.00 4.28
CA LEU A 403 -11.43 -4.61 3.31
C LEU A 403 -10.21 -4.09 4.07
N ALA A 404 -9.10 -4.82 4.02
CA ALA A 404 -7.92 -4.54 4.85
C ALA A 404 -6.61 -4.93 4.16
N LEU A 405 -5.59 -4.08 4.28
CA LEU A 405 -4.19 -4.46 4.00
C LEU A 405 -3.81 -5.65 4.90
N GLN A 406 -2.97 -6.55 4.39
CA GLN A 406 -2.57 -7.79 5.06
C GLN A 406 -1.07 -7.88 5.28
N GLU A 407 -0.29 -7.47 4.28
CA GLU A 407 1.17 -7.45 4.29
C GLU A 407 1.68 -6.58 3.15
N ALA A 408 2.92 -6.09 3.26
CA ALA A 408 3.69 -5.57 2.13
C ALA A 408 5.05 -6.27 2.05
N LEU A 409 5.43 -6.66 0.84
CA LEU A 409 6.72 -7.23 0.49
C LEU A 409 7.50 -6.22 -0.35
N ALA A 410 8.75 -5.96 0.04
CA ALA A 410 9.76 -5.35 -0.82
C ALA A 410 10.87 -6.38 -1.09
N HIS A 411 10.75 -7.13 -2.18
CA HIS A 411 11.68 -8.20 -2.54
C HIS A 411 12.80 -7.70 -3.45
N TYR A 412 14.04 -7.67 -2.97
CA TYR A 412 15.19 -7.17 -3.72
C TYR A 412 15.92 -8.25 -4.51
N ALA A 413 16.75 -7.81 -5.47
CA ALA A 413 17.77 -8.64 -6.09
C ALA A 413 19.03 -7.80 -6.37
N GLY A 414 20.21 -8.41 -6.17
CA GLY A 414 21.50 -7.76 -6.39
C GLY A 414 22.61 -8.77 -6.68
N ASN A 415 23.75 -8.28 -7.16
CA ASN A 415 25.00 -9.04 -7.23
C ASN A 415 25.72 -9.05 -5.86
N ASP A 416 25.40 -8.10 -4.97
CA ASP A 416 25.86 -8.10 -3.59
C ASP A 416 24.91 -8.87 -2.65
N PRO A 417 25.41 -9.42 -1.53
CA PRO A 417 24.67 -10.38 -0.72
C PRO A 417 23.68 -9.73 0.25
N VAL A 418 23.74 -8.40 0.46
CA VAL A 418 22.73 -7.70 1.26
C VAL A 418 21.50 -7.46 0.38
N GLN A 419 21.67 -6.83 -0.77
CA GLN A 419 20.58 -6.59 -1.73
C GLN A 419 19.99 -7.90 -2.27
N SER A 420 20.80 -8.96 -2.43
CA SER A 420 20.28 -10.29 -2.78
C SER A 420 19.56 -11.00 -1.63
N GLY A 421 19.79 -10.61 -0.37
CA GLY A 421 19.19 -11.23 0.81
C GLY A 421 17.96 -10.50 1.37
N THR A 422 17.81 -9.20 1.07
CA THR A 422 16.67 -8.38 1.52
C THR A 422 15.35 -8.80 0.89
N SER A 423 14.33 -9.02 1.72
CA SER A 423 12.95 -9.34 1.35
C SER A 423 11.99 -8.95 2.48
N TYR A 424 11.92 -7.64 2.77
CA TYR A 424 11.15 -7.09 3.89
C TYR A 424 9.69 -7.54 3.88
N LEU A 425 9.15 -7.80 5.07
CA LEU A 425 7.72 -8.01 5.32
C LEU A 425 7.26 -6.93 6.30
N ASP A 426 6.71 -5.84 5.76
CA ASP A 426 6.62 -4.56 6.46
C ASP A 426 5.72 -4.60 7.72
N THR A 427 4.82 -5.58 7.88
CA THR A 427 4.07 -5.75 9.13
C THR A 427 4.95 -6.14 10.33
N TYR A 428 6.18 -6.62 10.12
CA TYR A 428 7.17 -6.84 11.19
C TYR A 428 7.44 -5.54 11.95
N TYR A 429 7.70 -4.46 11.23
CA TYR A 429 7.83 -3.10 11.75
C TYR A 429 6.46 -2.50 12.09
N GLY A 430 5.47 -2.74 11.22
CA GLY A 430 4.06 -2.40 11.39
C GLY A 430 3.67 -1.09 10.69
N PHE A 431 2.58 -1.14 9.91
CA PHE A 431 2.04 0.03 9.21
C PHE A 431 1.42 1.08 10.15
N GLY A 432 0.92 0.64 11.32
CA GLY A 432 0.30 1.52 12.32
C GLY A 432 1.29 2.47 13.01
N PRO A 433 2.43 1.97 13.54
CA PRO A 433 3.47 2.77 14.17
C PRO A 433 4.01 3.94 13.34
N TYR A 434 4.07 3.80 12.02
CA TYR A 434 4.63 4.83 11.13
C TYR A 434 3.55 5.59 10.32
N ALA A 435 2.27 5.47 10.72
CA ALA A 435 1.15 6.20 10.12
C ALA A 435 1.06 7.65 10.67
N PHE A 436 2.05 8.47 10.36
CA PHE A 436 2.29 9.80 10.98
C PHE A 436 1.21 10.86 10.67
N GLU A 437 1.34 12.04 11.28
CA GLU A 437 0.45 13.20 11.06
C GLU A 437 0.52 13.69 9.59
N LEU A 438 -0.62 13.72 8.89
CA LEU A 438 -0.70 14.12 7.48
C LEU A 438 -0.62 15.65 7.31
N VAL A 439 0.06 16.12 6.26
CA VAL A 439 0.34 17.54 5.98
C VAL A 439 -0.84 18.22 5.25
N PRO A 440 -1.62 19.12 5.90
CA PRO A 440 -2.86 19.62 5.30
C PRO A 440 -2.65 20.55 4.11
N GLY A 441 -3.27 20.19 2.98
CA GLY A 441 -3.10 20.85 1.69
C GLY A 441 -2.07 20.19 0.77
N TYR A 442 -1.30 19.22 1.28
CA TYR A 442 -0.29 18.47 0.52
C TYR A 442 -0.74 17.02 0.34
N ASP A 443 -0.80 16.21 1.41
CA ASP A 443 -1.23 14.80 1.33
C ASP A 443 -2.72 14.65 1.05
N CYS A 444 -3.51 15.59 1.56
CA CYS A 444 -4.96 15.67 1.39
C CYS A 444 -5.39 17.13 1.19
N PRO A 445 -6.54 17.39 0.53
CA PRO A 445 -7.05 18.75 0.32
C PRO A 445 -7.22 19.55 1.61
N THR A 446 -7.06 20.88 1.54
CA THR A 446 -7.10 21.80 2.69
C THR A 446 -8.42 21.79 3.49
N TYR A 447 -9.50 21.26 2.91
CA TYR A 447 -10.83 21.14 3.52
C TYR A 447 -11.16 19.72 4.01
N ALA A 448 -10.21 18.78 3.95
CA ALA A 448 -10.41 17.40 4.44
C ALA A 448 -10.76 17.39 5.94
N THR A 449 -11.57 16.41 6.35
CA THR A 449 -11.81 16.11 7.76
C THR A 449 -10.80 15.07 8.19
N TYR A 450 -10.03 15.34 9.23
CA TYR A 450 -8.99 14.45 9.73
C TYR A 450 -9.45 13.71 10.99
N LEU A 451 -9.00 12.47 11.12
CA LEU A 451 -9.18 11.58 12.28
C LEU A 451 -7.81 11.14 12.80
N ASN A 452 -7.76 10.73 14.06
CA ASN A 452 -6.58 10.12 14.66
C ASN A 452 -6.64 8.59 14.57
N SER A 453 -5.48 7.97 14.47
CA SER A 453 -5.24 6.56 14.83
C SER A 453 -4.58 6.47 16.20
N SER A 454 -4.65 5.30 16.82
CA SER A 454 -3.84 5.00 18.01
C SER A 454 -3.42 3.53 18.05
N PHE A 455 -2.27 3.25 18.65
CA PHE A 455 -1.75 1.90 18.86
C PHE A 455 -1.08 1.80 20.24
N TYR A 456 -1.00 0.59 20.79
CA TYR A 456 -0.32 0.31 22.04
C TYR A 456 0.97 -0.44 21.74
N VAL A 457 2.09 0.07 22.23
CA VAL A 457 3.40 -0.60 22.22
C VAL A 457 4.08 -0.40 23.58
N SER A 458 5.03 -1.22 24.01
CA SER A 458 6.00 -0.89 25.08
C SER A 458 5.46 -0.15 26.34
N GLU A 459 4.34 -0.62 26.91
CA GLU A 459 3.61 0.01 28.03
C GLU A 459 3.04 1.44 27.80
N THR A 460 2.97 1.92 26.57
CA THR A 460 2.41 3.22 26.15
C THR A 460 1.21 3.05 25.21
N THR A 461 0.48 4.15 24.96
CA THR A 461 -0.33 4.32 23.75
C THR A 461 0.19 5.54 23.02
N HIS A 462 0.46 5.34 21.74
CA HIS A 462 0.87 6.34 20.77
C HIS A 462 -0.38 6.77 19.99
N THR A 463 -0.47 8.05 19.62
CA THR A 463 -1.66 8.66 19.00
C THR A 463 -1.23 9.63 17.92
N HIS A 464 -1.16 9.14 16.68
CA HIS A 464 -0.89 9.96 15.52
C HIS A 464 -2.09 10.87 15.22
N ILE A 465 -1.88 12.16 15.45
CA ILE A 465 -2.89 13.19 15.22
C ILE A 465 -3.08 13.37 13.70
N ASN A 466 -4.33 13.49 13.23
CA ASN A 466 -4.65 13.71 11.82
C ASN A 466 -4.09 12.65 10.82
N SER A 467 -3.73 11.44 11.26
CA SER A 467 -3.13 10.37 10.44
C SER A 467 -4.07 9.72 9.42
N ILE A 468 -5.37 9.99 9.49
CA ILE A 468 -6.38 9.54 8.52
C ILE A 468 -7.16 10.76 8.03
N CYS A 469 -7.27 10.95 6.72
CA CYS A 469 -8.04 12.05 6.13
C CYS A 469 -9.25 11.58 5.31
N LEU A 470 -10.32 12.37 5.34
CA LEU A 470 -11.61 12.13 4.70
C LEU A 470 -11.98 13.33 3.82
N PHE A 471 -12.16 13.13 2.51
CA PHE A 471 -12.50 14.23 1.59
C PHE A 471 -13.35 13.80 0.40
N GLU A 472 -14.17 14.73 -0.09
CA GLU A 472 -14.72 14.66 -1.46
C GLU A 472 -13.75 15.33 -2.44
N TYR A 473 -13.72 14.85 -3.69
CA TYR A 473 -12.97 15.47 -4.78
C TYR A 473 -13.79 15.46 -6.08
N ASP A 474 -13.74 16.57 -6.83
CA ASP A 474 -14.41 16.75 -8.12
C ASP A 474 -13.36 16.50 -9.22
N ALA A 475 -13.42 15.33 -9.87
CA ALA A 475 -12.39 14.87 -10.79
C ALA A 475 -12.28 15.74 -12.04
N ASP A 476 -11.12 15.69 -12.70
CA ASP A 476 -10.86 16.40 -13.96
C ASP A 476 -11.71 15.86 -15.14
N PHE A 477 -12.23 14.64 -15.04
CA PHE A 477 -13.15 14.04 -16.00
C PHE A 477 -14.59 13.86 -15.46
N PRO A 478 -15.63 14.02 -16.31
CA PRO A 478 -17.02 13.75 -15.92
C PRO A 478 -17.31 12.23 -15.90
N ILE A 479 -18.10 11.76 -14.93
CA ILE A 479 -18.45 10.33 -14.75
C ILE A 479 -19.20 9.76 -15.97
N GLN A 480 -20.03 10.60 -16.61
CA GLN A 480 -20.56 10.32 -17.94
C GLN A 480 -20.91 11.60 -18.70
N ARG A 481 -20.92 11.50 -20.04
CA ARG A 481 -21.39 12.55 -20.94
C ARG A 481 -21.95 12.00 -22.26
N HIS A 482 -22.95 12.67 -22.83
CA HIS A 482 -23.43 12.41 -24.19
C HIS A 482 -23.65 13.72 -24.96
N SER A 483 -23.66 13.67 -26.29
CA SER A 483 -23.88 14.82 -27.16
C SER A 483 -24.46 14.38 -28.50
N ASN A 484 -25.50 15.05 -28.98
CA ASN A 484 -26.05 14.90 -30.32
C ASN A 484 -26.44 16.26 -30.91
N SER A 485 -27.07 16.29 -32.09
CA SER A 485 -27.41 17.51 -32.83
C SER A 485 -28.51 18.40 -32.21
N LYS A 486 -29.02 18.07 -31.02
CA LYS A 486 -30.07 18.82 -30.30
C LYS A 486 -29.77 19.03 -28.83
N TYR A 487 -29.01 18.15 -28.17
CA TYR A 487 -28.65 18.32 -26.77
C TYR A 487 -27.26 17.79 -26.41
N VAL A 488 -26.74 18.29 -25.29
CA VAL A 488 -25.57 17.79 -24.56
C VAL A 488 -26.00 17.46 -23.13
N SER A 489 -25.56 16.33 -22.59
CA SER A 489 -25.76 15.97 -21.18
C SER A 489 -24.43 15.58 -20.55
N VAL A 490 -24.17 16.04 -19.33
CA VAL A 490 -22.92 15.80 -18.59
C VAL A 490 -23.24 15.58 -17.11
N THR A 491 -22.49 14.72 -16.43
CA THR A 491 -22.54 14.54 -14.97
C THR A 491 -21.14 14.68 -14.40
N LYS A 492 -20.99 15.40 -13.28
CA LYS A 492 -19.71 15.53 -12.58
C LYS A 492 -19.29 14.20 -11.97
N ASN A 493 -18.00 13.87 -12.01
CA ASN A 493 -17.46 12.81 -11.16
C ASN A 493 -17.02 13.44 -9.84
N THR A 494 -17.91 13.42 -8.84
CA THR A 494 -17.48 13.73 -7.46
C THR A 494 -17.39 12.42 -6.71
N TYR A 495 -16.18 12.06 -6.29
CA TYR A 495 -15.91 10.86 -5.49
C TYR A 495 -15.55 11.26 -4.05
N PHE A 496 -15.60 10.29 -3.15
CA PHE A 496 -15.12 10.42 -1.77
C PHE A 496 -13.90 9.53 -1.56
N SER A 497 -12.96 9.94 -0.71
CA SER A 497 -11.76 9.18 -0.41
C SER A 497 -11.42 9.18 1.08
N VAL A 498 -10.98 8.02 1.55
CA VAL A 498 -10.29 7.80 2.83
C VAL A 498 -8.82 7.56 2.53
N ARG A 499 -7.90 8.23 3.23
CA ARG A 499 -6.45 8.07 3.03
C ARG A 499 -5.70 8.05 4.35
N SER A 500 -4.64 7.26 4.38
CA SER A 500 -3.57 7.30 5.38
C SER A 500 -2.23 7.09 4.66
N VAL A 501 -1.14 7.50 5.28
CA VAL A 501 0.23 7.35 4.74
C VAL A 501 1.07 6.74 5.85
N SER A 502 1.85 5.70 5.54
CA SER A 502 2.79 5.10 6.47
C SER A 502 4.21 5.21 5.92
N THR A 503 5.12 5.81 6.68
CA THR A 503 6.53 5.99 6.29
C THR A 503 7.39 4.91 6.94
N VAL A 504 7.41 3.72 6.34
CA VAL A 504 8.12 2.54 6.85
C VAL A 504 9.60 2.68 6.48
N GLY A 505 10.38 3.27 7.40
CA GLY A 505 11.80 3.56 7.17
C GLY A 505 11.97 4.53 6.00
N ASN A 506 12.67 4.09 4.96
CA ASN A 506 12.89 4.90 3.76
C ASN A 506 11.65 5.10 2.87
N TYR A 507 10.59 4.27 3.00
CA TYR A 507 9.45 4.25 2.08
C TYR A 507 8.21 4.97 2.59
N ASP A 508 7.67 5.91 1.80
CA ASP A 508 6.35 6.50 2.00
C ASP A 508 5.28 5.70 1.23
N TYR A 509 4.44 4.94 1.92
CA TYR A 509 3.29 4.24 1.33
C TYR A 509 2.00 5.04 1.52
N MET A 510 1.46 5.60 0.44
CA MET A 510 0.17 6.33 0.46
C MET A 510 -0.98 5.40 0.04
N PHE A 511 -1.82 5.03 1.01
CA PHE A 511 -3.01 4.21 0.80
C PHE A 511 -4.26 5.07 0.61
N THR A 512 -5.04 4.80 -0.45
CA THR A 512 -6.30 5.51 -0.72
C THR A 512 -7.43 4.55 -1.06
N TYR A 513 -8.54 4.68 -0.35
CA TYR A 513 -9.80 3.98 -0.63
C TYR A 513 -10.82 4.98 -1.15
N THR A 514 -11.30 4.80 -2.39
CA THR A 514 -12.10 5.79 -3.12
C THR A 514 -13.47 5.23 -3.51
N PHE A 515 -14.53 6.03 -3.35
CA PHE A 515 -15.93 5.64 -3.52
C PHE A 515 -16.62 6.53 -4.56
N PHE A 516 -17.38 5.94 -5.49
CA PHE A 516 -17.93 6.62 -6.67
C PHE A 516 -19.47 6.59 -6.74
N LEU A 517 -20.08 7.61 -7.36
CA LEU A 517 -21.55 7.81 -7.37
C LEU A 517 -22.37 6.71 -8.10
N ASP A 518 -21.72 5.87 -8.90
CA ASP A 518 -22.32 4.72 -9.59
C ASP A 518 -22.43 3.46 -8.71
N GLY A 519 -21.78 3.46 -7.55
CA GLY A 519 -21.63 2.31 -6.66
C GLY A 519 -20.29 1.59 -6.78
N SER A 520 -19.36 2.08 -7.60
CA SER A 520 -17.99 1.54 -7.67
C SER A 520 -17.13 2.02 -6.50
N MET A 521 -16.08 1.26 -6.18
CA MET A 521 -15.00 1.70 -5.28
C MET A 521 -13.63 1.25 -5.81
N ALA A 522 -12.56 1.92 -5.42
CA ALA A 522 -11.18 1.58 -5.79
C ALA A 522 -10.24 1.59 -4.58
N VAL A 523 -9.18 0.80 -4.66
CA VAL A 523 -8.07 0.75 -3.71
C VAL A 523 -6.80 1.08 -4.47
N GLU A 524 -6.11 2.14 -4.06
CA GLU A 524 -4.83 2.59 -4.64
C GLU A 524 -3.75 2.57 -3.56
N VAL A 525 -2.55 2.12 -3.94
CA VAL A 525 -1.30 2.38 -3.23
C VAL A 525 -0.31 3.09 -4.13
N ARG A 526 0.41 4.05 -3.57
CA ARG A 526 1.49 4.78 -4.24
C ARG A 526 2.72 4.75 -3.34
N ALA A 527 3.90 4.61 -3.93
CA ALA A 527 5.17 4.67 -3.21
C ALA A 527 5.91 5.99 -3.50
N SER A 528 6.59 6.49 -2.47
CA SER A 528 7.50 7.63 -2.46
C SER A 528 8.58 7.32 -1.41
N GLY A 529 9.41 8.30 -1.08
CA GLY A 529 10.50 8.14 -0.12
C GLY A 529 11.82 7.84 -0.82
N TYR A 530 12.85 7.59 -0.02
CA TYR A 530 14.15 7.15 -0.52
C TYR A 530 14.08 5.70 -0.97
N ILE A 531 14.97 5.32 -1.89
CA ILE A 531 15.18 3.91 -2.27
C ILE A 531 16.29 3.32 -1.41
N GLN A 532 16.21 2.03 -1.05
CA GLN A 532 17.40 1.32 -0.62
C GLN A 532 18.28 1.07 -1.84
N SER A 533 19.37 1.81 -1.95
CA SER A 533 20.30 1.67 -3.07
C SER A 533 21.29 0.52 -2.87
N ALA A 534 21.84 0.03 -3.98
CA ALA A 534 22.94 -0.91 -4.01
C ALA A 534 24.27 -0.17 -4.28
N TYR A 535 25.40 -0.78 -3.92
CA TYR A 535 26.70 -0.26 -4.34
C TYR A 535 26.94 -0.55 -5.83
N TYR A 536 27.51 0.40 -6.59
CA TYR A 536 27.60 0.27 -8.06
C TYR A 536 28.47 -0.89 -8.56
N ALA A 537 29.41 -1.39 -7.76
CA ALA A 537 30.45 -2.31 -8.23
C ALA A 537 29.85 -3.67 -8.63
N GLN A 538 30.12 -4.07 -9.88
CA GLN A 538 29.64 -5.31 -10.50
C GLN A 538 28.10 -5.46 -10.67
N ASN A 539 27.28 -4.57 -10.08
CA ASN A 539 25.81 -4.71 -9.98
C ASN A 539 24.99 -4.47 -11.28
N HIS A 540 25.67 -4.40 -12.43
CA HIS A 540 25.09 -3.97 -13.72
C HIS A 540 23.92 -4.79 -14.28
N ASP A 541 23.78 -6.06 -13.88
CA ASP A 541 22.64 -6.92 -14.27
C ASP A 541 21.41 -6.73 -13.35
N TYR A 542 21.55 -6.00 -12.23
CA TYR A 542 20.56 -5.86 -11.15
C TYR A 542 20.19 -4.40 -10.83
N GLY A 543 20.46 -3.47 -11.74
CA GLY A 543 20.08 -2.07 -11.57
C GLY A 543 20.90 -1.11 -12.41
N PHE A 544 20.42 0.13 -12.54
CA PHE A 544 21.16 1.19 -13.21
C PHE A 544 22.19 1.82 -12.25
N GLN A 545 23.35 2.24 -12.75
CA GLN A 545 24.18 3.20 -12.01
C GLN A 545 23.52 4.59 -12.13
N ILE A 546 23.16 5.18 -10.99
CA ILE A 546 22.36 6.43 -10.92
C ILE A 546 23.11 7.61 -10.29
N HIS A 547 24.21 7.34 -9.58
CA HIS A 547 25.15 8.36 -9.08
C HIS A 547 26.59 7.82 -9.07
N ASP A 548 27.57 8.64 -8.67
CA ASP A 548 29.02 8.39 -8.84
C ASP A 548 29.48 6.99 -8.41
N HIS A 549 28.98 6.48 -7.27
CA HIS A 549 29.23 5.11 -6.78
C HIS A 549 27.94 4.35 -6.43
N LEU A 550 26.79 4.79 -6.96
CA LEU A 550 25.45 4.31 -6.57
C LEU A 550 24.76 3.52 -7.68
N SER A 551 24.26 2.33 -7.35
CA SER A 551 23.29 1.59 -8.15
C SER A 551 21.89 1.75 -7.54
N GLY A 552 20.88 1.96 -8.37
CA GLY A 552 19.48 2.02 -7.93
C GLY A 552 18.93 0.70 -7.40
N SER A 553 19.68 -0.41 -7.53
CA SER A 553 19.20 -1.77 -7.26
C SER A 553 18.00 -2.15 -8.15
N MET A 554 17.29 -3.23 -7.76
CA MET A 554 15.97 -3.57 -8.27
C MET A 554 15.16 -4.30 -7.20
N HIS A 555 13.85 -4.05 -7.16
CA HIS A 555 12.94 -4.74 -6.25
C HIS A 555 11.51 -4.82 -6.78
N ASP A 556 10.79 -5.85 -6.35
CA ASP A 556 9.34 -5.95 -6.50
C ASP A 556 8.66 -5.49 -5.21
N HIS A 557 7.85 -4.44 -5.29
CA HIS A 557 6.81 -4.19 -4.29
C HIS A 557 5.61 -5.10 -4.58
N VAL A 558 5.15 -5.87 -3.59
CA VAL A 558 3.90 -6.65 -3.67
C VAL A 558 3.16 -6.51 -2.35
N LEU A 559 1.96 -5.94 -2.39
CA LEU A 559 1.15 -5.60 -1.22
C LEU A 559 -0.20 -6.32 -1.28
N ASN A 560 -0.54 -7.06 -0.24
CA ASN A 560 -1.73 -7.92 -0.21
C ASN A 560 -2.89 -7.27 0.53
N TRP A 561 -4.09 -7.38 -0.04
CA TRP A 561 -5.35 -7.04 0.62
C TRP A 561 -6.27 -8.23 0.70
N LYS A 562 -6.99 -8.29 1.81
CA LYS A 562 -8.20 -9.08 1.98
C LYS A 562 -9.40 -8.25 1.54
N VAL A 563 -10.28 -8.82 0.72
CA VAL A 563 -11.64 -8.31 0.51
C VAL A 563 -12.65 -9.45 0.66
N ASP A 564 -13.42 -9.36 1.74
CA ASP A 564 -14.44 -10.33 2.17
C ASP A 564 -15.80 -9.86 1.61
N PHE A 565 -16.24 -10.43 0.49
CA PHE A 565 -17.40 -9.96 -0.27
C PHE A 565 -18.71 -10.66 0.17
N ASP A 566 -19.70 -9.86 0.57
CA ASP A 566 -21.04 -10.31 1.01
C ASP A 566 -22.10 -9.86 -0.02
N ILE A 567 -21.97 -10.25 -1.29
CA ILE A 567 -22.88 -9.79 -2.36
C ILE A 567 -24.30 -10.33 -2.09
N LEU A 568 -25.14 -9.47 -1.50
CA LEU A 568 -26.53 -9.78 -1.12
C LEU A 568 -26.60 -10.94 -0.10
N GLY A 569 -25.65 -10.94 0.84
CA GLY A 569 -25.40 -12.03 1.78
C GLY A 569 -24.16 -12.84 1.41
N THR A 570 -23.74 -13.73 2.30
CA THR A 570 -22.45 -14.43 2.24
C THR A 570 -22.35 -15.43 1.09
N GLY A 571 -23.42 -16.14 0.72
CA GLY A 571 -23.39 -17.21 -0.29
C GLY A 571 -23.12 -16.68 -1.70
N ASN A 572 -21.86 -16.76 -2.15
CA ASN A 572 -21.33 -16.13 -3.36
C ASN A 572 -20.54 -17.12 -4.24
N SER A 573 -20.14 -16.70 -5.43
CA SER A 573 -19.32 -17.47 -6.38
C SER A 573 -18.51 -16.55 -7.28
N ILE A 574 -17.39 -17.04 -7.82
CA ILE A 574 -16.63 -16.30 -8.83
C ILE A 574 -17.10 -16.71 -10.24
N GLU A 575 -17.66 -15.76 -11.00
CA GLU A 575 -17.92 -15.92 -12.45
C GLU A 575 -16.74 -15.33 -13.25
N LEU A 576 -16.13 -16.16 -14.10
CA LEU A 576 -15.10 -15.76 -15.05
C LEU A 576 -15.73 -15.57 -16.44
N ILE A 577 -15.55 -14.39 -17.03
CA ILE A 577 -16.12 -14.04 -18.35
C ILE A 577 -14.98 -13.71 -19.33
N LYS A 578 -14.62 -14.68 -20.18
CA LYS A 578 -13.52 -14.60 -21.15
C LYS A 578 -14.00 -14.17 -22.55
N GLN A 579 -13.31 -13.21 -23.14
CA GLN A 579 -13.55 -12.72 -24.51
C GLN A 579 -12.68 -13.50 -25.50
N THR A 580 -13.22 -14.59 -26.04
CA THR A 580 -12.47 -15.52 -26.89
C THR A 580 -12.69 -15.24 -28.39
N PRO A 581 -11.63 -15.07 -29.19
CA PRO A 581 -11.73 -14.95 -30.65
C PRO A 581 -12.13 -16.29 -31.28
N VAL A 582 -13.07 -16.26 -32.22
CA VAL A 582 -13.61 -17.46 -32.89
C VAL A 582 -13.83 -17.24 -34.38
N THR A 583 -13.70 -18.32 -35.14
CA THR A 583 -14.13 -18.39 -36.54
C THR A 583 -15.41 -19.22 -36.61
N THR A 584 -16.55 -18.61 -36.97
CA THR A 584 -17.85 -19.29 -36.94
C THR A 584 -18.77 -18.89 -38.09
N THR A 585 -19.80 -19.68 -38.37
CA THR A 585 -20.86 -19.40 -39.35
C THR A 585 -22.14 -18.97 -38.65
N TYR A 586 -22.88 -18.05 -39.25
CA TYR A 586 -24.19 -17.60 -38.74
C TYR A 586 -25.31 -18.03 -39.71
N PRO A 587 -26.58 -18.17 -39.25
CA PRO A 587 -27.70 -18.52 -40.13
C PRO A 587 -27.85 -17.60 -41.36
N TRP A 588 -27.46 -16.33 -41.22
CA TRP A 588 -27.48 -15.32 -42.29
C TRP A 588 -26.19 -15.22 -43.11
N SER A 589 -25.08 -15.88 -42.73
CA SER A 589 -23.81 -15.75 -43.45
C SER A 589 -23.75 -16.60 -44.73
N GLY A 590 -24.63 -17.60 -44.85
CA GLY A 590 -24.71 -18.52 -46.00
C GLY A 590 -23.48 -19.43 -46.08
N ASN A 591 -23.21 -20.19 -45.00
CA ASN A 591 -22.05 -21.05 -44.79
C ASN A 591 -20.67 -20.39 -44.89
N ARG A 592 -20.59 -19.08 -45.14
CA ARG A 592 -19.35 -18.31 -45.04
C ARG A 592 -18.99 -18.11 -43.57
N THR A 593 -17.76 -18.42 -43.20
CA THR A 593 -17.22 -18.14 -41.88
C THR A 593 -17.02 -16.64 -41.68
N ARG A 594 -17.06 -16.22 -40.42
CA ARG A 594 -16.61 -14.90 -39.95
C ARG A 594 -15.64 -15.09 -38.80
N ASN A 595 -14.51 -14.40 -38.88
CA ASN A 595 -13.63 -14.20 -37.74
C ASN A 595 -14.28 -13.11 -36.87
N THR A 596 -14.48 -13.41 -35.59
CA THR A 596 -15.29 -12.62 -34.66
C THR A 596 -14.88 -12.99 -33.22
N MET A 597 -15.62 -12.55 -32.21
CA MET A 597 -15.44 -12.95 -30.81
C MET A 597 -16.75 -13.48 -30.21
N LYS A 598 -16.64 -14.17 -29.08
CA LYS A 598 -17.75 -14.56 -28.21
C LYS A 598 -17.35 -14.36 -26.75
N LEU A 599 -18.34 -14.40 -25.85
CA LEU A 599 -18.09 -14.63 -24.43
C LEU A 599 -18.05 -16.14 -24.17
N GLU A 600 -17.12 -16.57 -23.34
CA GLU A 600 -17.13 -17.85 -22.62
C GLU A 600 -17.29 -17.52 -21.14
N ARG A 601 -18.20 -18.23 -20.47
CA ARG A 601 -18.50 -18.06 -19.04
C ARG A 601 -18.22 -19.36 -18.31
N SER A 602 -17.58 -19.28 -17.16
CA SER A 602 -17.33 -20.40 -16.24
C SER A 602 -17.37 -19.89 -14.80
N PHE A 603 -17.54 -20.79 -13.84
CA PHE A 603 -17.35 -20.49 -12.43
C PHE A 603 -16.05 -21.13 -11.94
N LEU A 604 -15.45 -20.56 -10.90
CA LEU A 604 -14.52 -21.30 -10.04
C LEU A 604 -15.37 -22.10 -9.04
N GLU A 605 -15.16 -23.41 -8.98
CA GLU A 605 -15.96 -24.31 -8.14
C GLU A 605 -15.20 -24.74 -6.86
N THR A 606 -13.86 -24.71 -6.86
CA THR A 606 -12.98 -25.14 -5.75
C THR A 606 -11.69 -24.32 -5.66
N GLU A 607 -11.08 -24.28 -4.47
CA GLU A 607 -9.80 -23.60 -4.19
C GLU A 607 -8.60 -24.11 -5.02
N ASP A 608 -8.63 -25.34 -5.53
CA ASP A 608 -7.63 -25.88 -6.47
C ASP A 608 -7.40 -24.97 -7.70
N ASP A 609 -8.45 -24.29 -8.18
CA ASP A 609 -8.42 -23.31 -9.28
C ASP A 609 -8.43 -21.85 -8.75
N GLY A 610 -8.27 -21.64 -7.44
CA GLY A 610 -8.40 -20.36 -6.74
C GLY A 610 -7.23 -19.38 -6.90
N ARG A 611 -6.11 -19.83 -7.50
CA ARG A 611 -4.94 -19.00 -7.88
C ARG A 611 -5.17 -18.41 -9.27
N ILE A 612 -5.22 -17.08 -9.39
CA ILE A 612 -5.62 -16.40 -10.63
C ILE A 612 -4.66 -15.25 -10.98
N ASP A 613 -4.09 -15.31 -12.18
CA ASP A 613 -3.35 -14.20 -12.79
C ASP A 613 -4.22 -13.47 -13.83
N TRP A 614 -3.95 -12.19 -14.07
CA TRP A 614 -4.71 -11.38 -15.04
C TRP A 614 -4.42 -11.83 -16.49
N ASP A 615 -5.41 -12.51 -17.05
CA ASP A 615 -5.39 -13.08 -18.40
C ASP A 615 -4.91 -12.09 -19.48
N TYR A 616 -4.09 -12.60 -20.41
CA TYR A 616 -3.42 -11.83 -21.45
C TYR A 616 -4.37 -10.85 -22.18
N ASN A 617 -3.91 -9.63 -22.42
CA ASN A 617 -4.68 -8.56 -23.07
C ASN A 617 -6.00 -8.23 -22.31
N GLY A 618 -6.11 -8.55 -21.02
CA GLY A 618 -7.31 -8.32 -20.20
C GLY A 618 -8.55 -9.07 -20.74
N GLN A 619 -8.34 -10.24 -21.35
CA GLN A 619 -9.42 -10.96 -22.05
C GLN A 619 -10.46 -11.56 -21.09
N THR A 620 -10.11 -11.86 -19.84
CA THR A 620 -11.04 -12.38 -18.82
C THR A 620 -11.42 -11.31 -17.80
N GLN A 621 -12.71 -11.26 -17.45
CA GLN A 621 -13.23 -10.48 -16.33
C GLN A 621 -13.50 -11.42 -15.15
N VAL A 622 -13.13 -11.00 -13.93
CA VAL A 622 -13.39 -11.72 -12.67
C VAL A 622 -14.54 -11.01 -11.95
N LEU A 623 -15.61 -11.73 -11.63
CA LEU A 623 -16.79 -11.18 -10.95
C LEU A 623 -17.12 -12.01 -9.71
N VAL A 624 -17.30 -11.38 -8.55
CA VAL A 624 -18.00 -11.99 -7.41
C VAL A 624 -19.49 -11.83 -7.65
N VAL A 625 -20.25 -12.93 -7.73
CA VAL A 625 -21.68 -12.94 -8.03
C VAL A 625 -22.43 -13.80 -7.02
N ASN A 626 -23.70 -13.48 -6.79
CA ASN A 626 -24.62 -14.35 -6.08
C ASN A 626 -25.47 -15.13 -7.11
N LYS A 627 -25.41 -16.47 -7.09
CA LYS A 627 -26.07 -17.30 -8.12
C LYS A 627 -27.60 -17.34 -7.97
N ASP A 628 -28.10 -17.16 -6.75
CA ASP A 628 -29.54 -17.16 -6.44
C ASP A 628 -30.18 -15.79 -6.72
N GLU A 629 -29.45 -14.70 -6.43
CA GLU A 629 -29.89 -13.32 -6.67
C GLU A 629 -29.66 -12.87 -8.13
N LYS A 630 -30.73 -12.95 -8.92
CA LYS A 630 -30.76 -12.51 -10.32
C LYS A 630 -31.49 -11.17 -10.49
N ASN A 631 -30.99 -10.32 -11.38
CA ASN A 631 -31.72 -9.12 -11.80
C ASN A 631 -32.92 -9.47 -12.70
N LYS A 632 -33.77 -8.49 -13.02
CA LYS A 632 -34.99 -8.70 -13.82
C LYS A 632 -34.77 -9.23 -15.25
N TYR A 633 -33.51 -9.29 -15.73
CA TYR A 633 -33.14 -9.84 -17.03
C TYR A 633 -32.62 -11.29 -16.94
N GLY A 634 -32.48 -11.84 -15.72
CA GLY A 634 -32.02 -13.21 -15.47
C GLY A 634 -30.50 -13.37 -15.31
N GLU A 635 -29.74 -12.27 -15.41
CA GLU A 635 -28.31 -12.24 -15.12
C GLU A 635 -28.06 -12.19 -13.61
N HIS A 636 -26.95 -12.78 -13.17
CA HIS A 636 -26.54 -12.79 -11.76
C HIS A 636 -26.12 -11.40 -11.29
N ARG A 637 -26.45 -11.04 -10.05
CA ARG A 637 -26.07 -9.77 -9.42
C ARG A 637 -24.67 -9.91 -8.80
N GLY A 638 -23.77 -8.99 -9.10
CA GLY A 638 -22.38 -9.10 -8.63
C GLY A 638 -21.54 -7.83 -8.75
N TYR A 639 -20.29 -7.94 -8.31
CA TYR A 639 -19.26 -6.91 -8.46
C TYR A 639 -18.10 -7.48 -9.28
N ARG A 640 -17.71 -6.75 -10.33
CA ARG A 640 -16.52 -7.06 -11.11
C ARG A 640 -15.29 -6.52 -10.38
N ILE A 641 -14.27 -7.36 -10.25
CA ILE A 641 -12.92 -6.97 -9.88
C ILE A 641 -12.13 -6.67 -11.17
N LEU A 642 -11.36 -5.58 -11.20
CA LEU A 642 -10.51 -5.24 -12.33
C LEU A 642 -9.26 -4.44 -11.92
N PRO A 643 -8.12 -4.58 -12.63
CA PRO A 643 -7.02 -3.63 -12.54
C PRO A 643 -7.50 -2.22 -12.89
N TYR A 644 -7.14 -1.24 -12.06
CA TYR A 644 -7.47 0.18 -12.25
C TYR A 644 -6.26 0.97 -12.79
N THR A 645 -5.07 0.64 -12.29
CA THR A 645 -3.76 1.01 -12.84
C THR A 645 -2.94 -0.29 -13.03
N GLY A 646 -1.63 -0.19 -13.27
CA GLY A 646 -0.74 -1.35 -13.31
C GLY A 646 -0.78 -2.18 -12.01
N LEU A 647 -0.54 -3.49 -12.14
CA LEU A 647 -0.43 -4.46 -11.04
C LEU A 647 0.76 -5.39 -11.34
N ALA A 648 1.32 -6.01 -10.31
CA ALA A 648 2.28 -7.10 -10.41
C ALA A 648 2.19 -8.01 -9.17
N HIS A 649 2.53 -9.28 -9.38
CA HIS A 649 2.90 -10.24 -8.33
C HIS A 649 4.43 -10.45 -8.33
N LEU A 650 4.94 -11.26 -7.39
CA LEU A 650 6.38 -11.47 -7.21
C LEU A 650 7.01 -12.19 -8.43
N THR A 651 8.05 -11.58 -9.01
CA THR A 651 8.82 -12.16 -10.13
C THR A 651 9.62 -13.39 -9.71
N VAL A 652 10.14 -13.38 -8.48
CA VAL A 652 11.04 -14.41 -7.93
C VAL A 652 10.26 -15.64 -7.49
N LYS A 653 10.39 -16.73 -8.27
CA LYS A 653 9.75 -18.01 -7.98
C LYS A 653 10.63 -18.86 -7.06
N ASN A 654 10.02 -19.48 -6.04
CA ASN A 654 10.70 -20.23 -4.98
C ASN A 654 11.81 -19.38 -4.31
N SER A 655 11.48 -18.15 -3.88
CA SER A 655 12.44 -17.23 -3.24
C SER A 655 13.14 -17.89 -2.05
N SER A 656 14.47 -17.95 -2.10
CA SER A 656 15.30 -18.51 -1.01
C SER A 656 15.25 -17.68 0.27
N ASN A 657 14.92 -16.39 0.16
CA ASN A 657 14.82 -15.47 1.31
C ASN A 657 13.47 -15.68 2.02
N LEU A 658 12.38 -15.78 1.25
CA LEU A 658 11.02 -15.89 1.80
C LEU A 658 10.63 -17.32 2.18
N VAL A 659 11.12 -18.34 1.45
CA VAL A 659 10.76 -19.76 1.59
C VAL A 659 9.23 -19.97 1.62
N ASN A 660 8.60 -19.99 2.81
CA ASN A 660 7.16 -20.18 3.00
C ASN A 660 6.43 -18.94 3.58
N ALA A 661 7.15 -17.83 3.84
CA ALA A 661 6.67 -16.67 4.58
C ALA A 661 5.63 -15.81 3.85
N ALA A 662 5.57 -15.88 2.52
CA ALA A 662 4.77 -14.95 1.71
C ALA A 662 4.19 -15.56 0.41
N HIS A 663 3.72 -16.81 0.44
CA HIS A 663 3.08 -17.45 -0.73
C HIS A 663 1.88 -16.66 -1.31
N TRP A 664 1.24 -15.81 -0.51
CA TRP A 664 0.21 -14.86 -0.98
C TRP A 664 0.72 -13.95 -2.12
N ALA A 665 2.03 -13.74 -2.26
CA ALA A 665 2.65 -12.84 -3.24
C ALA A 665 2.85 -13.47 -4.63
N GLU A 666 2.57 -14.76 -4.82
CA GLU A 666 2.97 -15.51 -6.02
C GLU A 666 2.02 -15.37 -7.23
N HIS A 667 0.82 -14.82 -7.03
CA HIS A 667 -0.23 -14.63 -8.04
C HIS A 667 -0.92 -13.27 -7.91
N ASP A 668 -1.63 -12.81 -8.93
CA ASP A 668 -2.33 -11.51 -8.85
C ASP A 668 -3.54 -11.54 -7.90
N LEU A 669 -4.27 -12.66 -7.85
CA LEU A 669 -5.39 -12.93 -6.97
C LEU A 669 -5.34 -14.35 -6.39
N HIS A 670 -5.85 -14.50 -5.18
CA HIS A 670 -6.24 -15.77 -4.58
C HIS A 670 -7.71 -15.71 -4.15
N VAL A 671 -8.41 -16.85 -4.18
CA VAL A 671 -9.79 -16.97 -3.67
C VAL A 671 -9.86 -18.17 -2.74
N THR A 672 -10.30 -17.93 -1.49
CA THR A 672 -10.50 -18.97 -0.48
C THR A 672 -11.90 -18.92 0.10
N LYS A 673 -12.35 -20.04 0.67
CA LYS A 673 -13.55 -20.07 1.49
C LYS A 673 -13.26 -19.39 2.83
N ARG A 674 -14.19 -18.52 3.24
CA ARG A 674 -14.05 -17.64 4.40
C ARG A 674 -14.10 -18.45 5.71
N LYS A 675 -12.99 -18.50 6.45
CA LYS A 675 -12.81 -19.27 7.69
C LYS A 675 -12.38 -18.33 8.84
N ASP A 676 -12.99 -18.40 10.03
CA ASP A 676 -12.57 -17.55 11.20
C ASP A 676 -11.15 -17.89 11.72
N THR A 677 -10.64 -19.07 11.37
CA THR A 677 -9.25 -19.49 11.63
C THR A 677 -8.23 -18.89 10.66
N GLU A 678 -8.68 -18.14 9.66
CA GLU A 678 -7.87 -17.55 8.59
C GLU A 678 -8.16 -16.04 8.47
N PRO A 679 -8.05 -15.25 9.56
CA PRO A 679 -8.48 -13.85 9.53
C PRO A 679 -7.51 -12.94 8.78
N ARG A 680 -6.23 -13.32 8.65
CA ARG A 680 -5.18 -12.50 8.03
C ARG A 680 -4.28 -13.30 7.08
N GLY A 681 -3.81 -12.68 6.00
CA GLY A 681 -3.02 -13.32 4.94
C GLY A 681 -1.52 -13.47 5.25
N GLY A 682 -0.99 -12.61 6.11
CA GLY A 682 0.39 -12.61 6.61
C GLY A 682 0.45 -12.39 8.12
N HIS A 683 1.66 -12.27 8.66
CA HIS A 683 1.89 -12.00 10.08
C HIS A 683 3.26 -11.36 10.29
N ALA A 684 3.31 -10.35 11.16
CA ALA A 684 4.51 -9.62 11.59
C ALA A 684 5.76 -10.46 11.95
N TYR A 685 5.64 -11.76 12.22
CA TYR A 685 6.78 -12.62 12.57
C TYR A 685 6.97 -13.80 11.60
N ASN A 686 6.44 -13.70 10.38
CA ASN A 686 6.71 -14.65 9.31
C ASN A 686 8.20 -14.66 8.90
N SER A 687 8.91 -13.52 8.98
CA SER A 687 10.36 -13.41 8.75
C SER A 687 11.20 -14.20 9.77
N GLN A 688 10.69 -14.37 10.99
CA GLN A 688 11.41 -14.99 12.11
C GLN A 688 11.48 -16.52 12.03
N ASP A 689 10.62 -17.16 11.22
CA ASP A 689 10.68 -18.59 10.92
C ASP A 689 10.16 -18.83 9.49
N VAL A 690 10.98 -18.52 8.48
CA VAL A 690 10.56 -18.61 7.06
C VAL A 690 10.22 -20.04 6.62
N HIS A 691 10.62 -21.06 7.38
CA HIS A 691 10.38 -22.47 7.07
C HIS A 691 9.06 -23.00 7.65
N ASP A 692 8.70 -22.65 8.88
CA ASP A 692 7.34 -22.86 9.41
C ASP A 692 6.80 -21.56 10.01
N PRO A 693 6.40 -20.59 9.18
CA PRO A 693 5.95 -19.30 9.67
C PRO A 693 4.59 -19.41 10.38
N PRO A 694 4.26 -18.49 11.32
CA PRO A 694 2.95 -18.43 11.96
C PRO A 694 1.79 -18.56 10.96
N ILE A 695 1.85 -17.86 9.83
CA ILE A 695 0.89 -17.96 8.74
C ILE A 695 1.62 -18.27 7.42
N ASN A 696 1.60 -19.54 7.04
CA ASN A 696 1.88 -19.98 5.67
C ASN A 696 0.55 -19.95 4.90
N PHE A 697 0.39 -18.96 4.03
CA PHE A 697 -0.84 -18.71 3.26
C PHE A 697 -1.27 -19.89 2.37
N ASP A 698 -0.32 -20.71 1.91
CA ASP A 698 -0.60 -21.88 1.06
C ASP A 698 -1.45 -22.94 1.78
N LYS A 699 -1.45 -22.92 3.13
CA LYS A 699 -2.30 -23.80 3.95
C LYS A 699 -3.79 -23.40 3.97
N PHE A 700 -4.18 -22.23 3.42
CA PHE A 700 -5.58 -21.81 3.30
C PHE A 700 -6.29 -22.45 2.08
N LEU A 701 -5.53 -22.78 1.04
CA LEU A 701 -6.00 -23.44 -0.19
C LEU A 701 -6.06 -24.96 0.03
N ASP A 702 -7.03 -25.42 0.82
CA ASP A 702 -7.17 -26.83 1.23
C ASP A 702 -8.12 -27.65 0.34
N GLY A 703 -8.65 -27.02 -0.72
CA GLY A 703 -9.48 -27.65 -1.74
C GLY A 703 -10.98 -27.47 -1.48
N ASP A 704 -11.35 -26.50 -0.62
CA ASP A 704 -12.73 -26.25 -0.23
C ASP A 704 -13.58 -25.73 -1.41
N SER A 705 -14.91 -25.85 -1.28
CA SER A 705 -15.87 -25.39 -2.30
C SER A 705 -15.99 -23.87 -2.35
N LEU A 706 -15.99 -23.30 -3.56
CA LEU A 706 -16.19 -21.87 -3.82
C LEU A 706 -17.58 -21.54 -4.42
N ALA A 707 -18.49 -22.51 -4.47
CA ALA A 707 -19.78 -22.40 -5.17
C ALA A 707 -20.98 -22.17 -4.22
N GLN A 708 -21.47 -20.92 -4.16
CA GLN A 708 -22.49 -20.40 -3.23
C GLN A 708 -22.08 -20.53 -1.75
N GLU A 709 -20.81 -20.22 -1.49
CA GLU A 709 -20.17 -20.26 -0.17
C GLU A 709 -19.74 -18.85 0.25
N ASP A 710 -19.36 -18.66 1.51
CA ASP A 710 -18.80 -17.40 2.02
C ASP A 710 -17.34 -17.26 1.50
N LEU A 711 -17.02 -16.21 0.75
CA LEU A 711 -15.78 -16.11 -0.04
C LEU A 711 -14.91 -14.90 0.35
N VAL A 712 -13.61 -15.13 0.50
CA VAL A 712 -12.60 -14.08 0.54
C VAL A 712 -11.82 -14.07 -0.78
N VAL A 713 -11.69 -12.89 -1.38
CA VAL A 713 -10.69 -12.65 -2.42
C VAL A 713 -9.51 -11.94 -1.77
N TRP A 714 -8.31 -12.47 -1.98
CA TRP A 714 -7.05 -11.84 -1.58
C TRP A 714 -6.39 -11.32 -2.84
N PHE A 715 -6.12 -10.02 -2.93
CA PHE A 715 -5.57 -9.39 -4.15
C PHE A 715 -4.25 -8.70 -3.88
N ASN A 716 -3.35 -8.76 -4.85
CA ASN A 716 -2.08 -8.05 -4.81
C ASN A 716 -2.13 -6.76 -5.62
N LEU A 717 -1.61 -5.68 -5.02
CA LEU A 717 -1.17 -4.48 -5.72
C LEU A 717 0.37 -4.52 -5.74
N GLY A 718 1.00 -4.27 -6.88
CA GLY A 718 2.45 -4.42 -6.97
C GLY A 718 3.09 -3.69 -8.14
N MET A 719 4.41 -3.49 -8.03
CA MET A 719 5.23 -2.66 -8.91
C MET A 719 6.63 -3.28 -9.04
N HIS A 720 7.06 -3.56 -10.27
CA HIS A 720 8.46 -3.85 -10.58
C HIS A 720 9.25 -2.53 -10.62
N HIS A 721 10.04 -2.23 -9.60
CA HIS A 721 10.84 -0.99 -9.53
C HIS A 721 12.31 -1.29 -9.84
N VAL A 722 12.82 -0.64 -10.88
CA VAL A 722 14.25 -0.58 -11.19
C VAL A 722 14.65 0.89 -11.15
N PRO A 723 15.03 1.43 -9.98
CA PRO A 723 15.20 2.86 -9.79
C PRO A 723 16.21 3.49 -10.75
N HIS A 724 15.87 4.66 -11.26
CA HIS A 724 16.66 5.44 -12.19
C HIS A 724 16.99 6.83 -11.61
N THR A 725 17.68 7.68 -12.36
CA THR A 725 18.07 9.03 -11.92
C THR A 725 16.90 10.02 -11.74
N GLY A 726 15.66 9.53 -11.75
CA GLY A 726 14.44 10.29 -11.45
C GLY A 726 13.85 9.96 -10.08
N ASP A 727 14.30 8.85 -9.46
CA ASP A 727 14.02 8.46 -8.08
C ASP A 727 15.05 9.08 -7.09
N LEU A 728 15.85 10.05 -7.56
CA LEU A 728 16.79 10.84 -6.76
C LEU A 728 16.28 12.30 -6.64
N PRO A 729 16.12 12.85 -5.43
CA PRO A 729 16.40 12.23 -4.13
C PRO A 729 15.39 11.12 -3.75
N ASN A 730 14.14 11.22 -4.19
CA ASN A 730 13.06 10.31 -3.80
C ASN A 730 12.29 9.75 -5.00
N THR A 731 11.75 8.55 -4.83
CA THR A 731 10.71 7.94 -5.68
C THR A 731 9.48 8.85 -5.78
N VAL A 732 8.77 8.85 -6.91
CA VAL A 732 7.60 9.73 -7.13
C VAL A 732 6.26 8.98 -7.26
N PHE A 733 5.30 9.36 -6.39
CA PHE A 733 3.90 8.89 -6.36
C PHE A 733 3.12 8.97 -7.70
N THR A 734 3.66 9.66 -8.71
CA THR A 734 3.05 9.81 -10.04
C THR A 734 3.24 8.59 -10.94
N THR A 735 4.34 7.84 -10.76
CA THR A 735 4.68 6.65 -11.55
C THR A 735 4.70 5.37 -10.71
N ALA A 736 5.13 5.43 -9.45
CA ALA A 736 5.01 4.32 -8.51
C ALA A 736 3.57 4.27 -7.97
N HIS A 737 2.67 3.63 -8.73
CA HIS A 737 1.24 3.59 -8.45
C HIS A 737 0.59 2.28 -8.93
N SER A 738 0.05 1.51 -7.98
CA SER A 738 -0.70 0.27 -8.21
C SER A 738 -2.11 0.35 -7.59
N GLY A 739 -3.10 -0.35 -8.15
CA GLY A 739 -4.49 -0.18 -7.73
C GLY A 739 -5.54 -0.99 -8.51
N ILE A 740 -6.61 -1.33 -7.81
CA ILE A 740 -7.72 -2.19 -8.26
C ILE A 740 -9.06 -1.46 -8.09
N GLN A 741 -10.07 -1.84 -8.87
CA GLN A 741 -11.43 -1.30 -8.76
C GLN A 741 -12.46 -2.44 -8.67
N PHE A 742 -13.46 -2.24 -7.80
CA PHE A 742 -14.64 -3.08 -7.66
C PHE A 742 -15.84 -2.30 -8.22
N MET A 743 -16.45 -2.81 -9.30
CA MET A 743 -17.50 -2.11 -10.06
C MET A 743 -18.79 -2.94 -10.08
N PRO A 744 -19.99 -2.36 -9.87
CA PRO A 744 -21.25 -3.08 -9.97
C PRO A 744 -21.44 -3.70 -11.36
N SER A 745 -21.66 -5.02 -11.41
CA SER A 745 -21.88 -5.78 -12.64
C SER A 745 -23.21 -6.51 -12.57
N ASN A 746 -24.19 -6.12 -13.39
CA ASN A 746 -25.57 -6.62 -13.36
C ASN A 746 -26.34 -6.47 -12.02
N TYR A 747 -25.70 -5.97 -10.96
CA TYR A 747 -26.27 -5.80 -9.60
C TYR A 747 -27.46 -4.85 -9.54
N PHE A 748 -27.45 -3.80 -10.37
CA PHE A 748 -28.52 -2.82 -10.55
C PHE A 748 -29.13 -2.91 -11.95
N GLU A 749 -30.36 -2.40 -12.11
CA GLU A 749 -31.04 -2.37 -13.41
C GLU A 749 -30.50 -1.29 -14.37
N ILE A 750 -29.89 -0.23 -13.82
CA ILE A 750 -29.33 0.95 -14.49
C ILE A 750 -28.17 1.53 -13.67
N ASP A 751 -27.36 2.40 -14.29
CA ASP A 751 -26.38 3.29 -13.65
C ASP A 751 -26.99 4.07 -12.46
N GLN A 752 -26.42 3.92 -11.26
CA GLN A 752 -26.94 4.57 -10.04
C GLN A 752 -26.51 6.04 -9.90
N SER A 753 -25.49 6.49 -10.65
CA SER A 753 -25.11 7.90 -10.68
C SER A 753 -26.23 8.78 -11.29
N ARG A 754 -27.25 8.18 -11.94
CA ARG A 754 -28.42 8.90 -12.47
C ARG A 754 -29.33 9.49 -11.40
N ASN A 755 -29.11 9.14 -10.13
CA ASN A 755 -29.77 9.76 -8.99
C ASN A 755 -29.16 11.11 -8.57
N THR A 756 -27.96 11.49 -9.05
CA THR A 756 -27.31 12.73 -8.62
C THR A 756 -27.92 13.98 -9.26
N VAL A 757 -28.10 15.03 -8.46
CA VAL A 757 -28.46 16.37 -8.97
C VAL A 757 -27.26 17.08 -9.61
N ASN A 758 -26.02 16.59 -9.42
CA ASN A 758 -24.79 17.20 -9.95
C ASN A 758 -24.56 16.91 -11.45
N MET A 759 -25.60 17.13 -12.25
CA MET A 759 -25.62 16.95 -13.70
C MET A 759 -26.30 18.12 -14.42
N VAL A 760 -26.06 18.23 -15.73
CA VAL A 760 -26.65 19.25 -16.58
C VAL A 760 -27.09 18.67 -17.92
N GLN A 761 -28.21 19.17 -18.44
CA GLN A 761 -28.67 18.90 -19.81
C GLN A 761 -28.92 20.24 -20.51
N ILE A 762 -28.22 20.47 -21.61
CA ILE A 762 -28.31 21.68 -22.44
C ILE A 762 -28.95 21.26 -23.76
N GLU A 763 -30.18 21.68 -24.02
CA GLU A 763 -30.78 21.63 -25.36
C GLU A 763 -30.38 22.88 -26.14
N TYR A 764 -30.13 22.75 -27.44
CA TYR A 764 -29.70 23.87 -28.27
C TYR A 764 -30.22 23.76 -29.71
N LYS A 765 -30.43 24.93 -30.32
CA LYS A 765 -30.88 25.08 -31.71
C LYS A 765 -30.44 26.45 -32.26
N ASP A 766 -30.17 26.54 -33.56
CA ASP A 766 -29.87 27.79 -34.27
C ASP A 766 -28.76 28.66 -33.64
N GLY A 767 -27.80 28.03 -32.94
CA GLY A 767 -26.68 28.72 -32.28
C GLY A 767 -26.93 29.16 -30.83
N VAL A 768 -28.09 28.87 -30.24
CA VAL A 768 -28.43 29.21 -28.85
C VAL A 768 -28.92 28.01 -28.05
N ALA A 769 -28.70 28.03 -26.73
CA ALA A 769 -29.33 27.08 -25.82
C ALA A 769 -30.84 27.40 -25.71
N THR A 770 -31.70 26.39 -25.90
CA THR A 770 -33.16 26.51 -25.81
C THR A 770 -33.69 26.09 -24.43
N ASN A 771 -32.97 25.20 -23.75
CA ASN A 771 -33.26 24.76 -22.39
C ASN A 771 -31.93 24.41 -21.69
N VAL A 772 -31.84 24.70 -20.39
CA VAL A 772 -30.72 24.27 -19.54
C VAL A 772 -31.31 23.71 -18.25
N ASN A 773 -31.37 22.39 -18.15
CA ASN A 773 -31.84 21.71 -16.95
C ASN A 773 -30.64 21.41 -16.03
N THR A 774 -30.69 21.98 -14.82
CA THR A 774 -29.70 21.83 -13.74
C THR A 774 -30.15 20.85 -12.65
N PHE A 775 -31.27 20.15 -12.86
CA PHE A 775 -31.79 19.05 -12.02
C PHE A 775 -31.95 19.38 -10.52
N GLY A 776 -32.15 20.66 -10.19
CA GLY A 776 -32.35 21.11 -8.81
C GLY A 776 -31.07 21.18 -7.99
N GLN A 777 -29.87 21.10 -8.60
CA GLN A 777 -28.64 21.45 -7.89
C GLN A 777 -28.76 22.86 -7.32
N LYS A 778 -28.27 23.06 -6.09
CA LYS A 778 -28.48 24.30 -5.34
C LYS A 778 -27.65 25.44 -5.94
N GLU A 779 -28.25 26.20 -6.85
CA GLU A 779 -27.69 27.46 -7.32
C GLU A 779 -27.43 28.38 -6.10
N THR A 780 -26.17 28.73 -5.88
CA THR A 780 -25.83 29.86 -5.02
C THR A 780 -26.42 31.10 -5.68
N SER A 781 -27.31 31.81 -4.98
CA SER A 781 -28.04 32.96 -5.52
C SER A 781 -27.13 34.19 -5.63
N GLY A 782 -26.31 34.17 -6.68
CA GLY A 782 -25.12 35.01 -6.84
C GLY A 782 -23.84 34.24 -6.46
N SER A 783 -22.69 34.82 -6.81
CA SER A 783 -21.39 34.36 -6.32
C SER A 783 -21.31 34.45 -4.80
N CYS A 784 -20.80 33.41 -4.14
CA CYS A 784 -20.35 33.49 -2.76
C CYS A 784 -18.82 33.65 -2.72
N GLU A 785 -18.29 34.25 -1.65
CA GLU A 785 -16.85 34.45 -1.47
C GLU A 785 -16.26 33.38 -0.56
N ILE A 786 -15.13 32.78 -0.96
CA ILE A 786 -14.39 31.81 -0.15
C ILE A 786 -13.23 32.53 0.53
N ASP A 787 -13.19 32.49 1.86
CA ASP A 787 -12.07 33.01 2.66
C ASP A 787 -10.90 32.01 2.63
N TYR A 788 -10.16 32.01 1.52
CA TYR A 788 -8.98 31.17 1.33
C TYR A 788 -7.79 31.76 2.11
N ALA A 789 -7.35 31.04 3.14
CA ALA A 789 -6.04 31.26 3.76
C ALA A 789 -5.07 30.18 3.27
N PRO A 790 -3.79 30.51 3.01
CA PRO A 790 -2.75 29.51 2.74
C PRO A 790 -2.51 28.64 4.00
N THR A 791 -2.39 27.31 3.84
CA THR A 791 -2.26 26.37 4.99
C THR A 791 -0.86 26.35 5.61
N GLU A 792 0.14 26.95 4.96
CA GLU A 792 1.53 27.06 5.43
C GLU A 792 1.67 27.80 6.79
N ALA A 793 0.65 28.57 7.17
CA ALA A 793 0.55 29.17 8.50
C ALA A 793 0.11 28.17 9.58
N GLU A 794 -0.71 27.19 9.21
CA GLU A 794 -1.27 26.14 10.08
C GLU A 794 -0.32 24.94 10.23
N LEU A 795 0.62 24.73 9.31
CA LEU A 795 1.69 23.73 9.43
C LEU A 795 2.60 23.93 10.66
N ARG A 796 2.56 25.11 11.30
CA ARG A 796 3.26 25.39 12.57
C ARG A 796 2.63 24.74 13.79
N ASP A 797 1.43 24.18 13.64
CA ASP A 797 0.68 23.47 14.68
C ASP A 797 0.84 21.94 14.61
N TYR A 798 1.67 21.44 13.68
CA TYR A 798 2.11 20.04 13.57
C TYR A 798 2.79 19.59 14.87
N LYS A 799 2.58 18.34 15.28
CA LYS A 799 3.09 17.79 16.54
C LYS A 799 3.76 16.43 16.40
N GLY A 800 3.39 15.67 15.36
CA GLY A 800 3.67 14.24 15.35
C GLY A 800 2.87 13.52 16.43
N ASP A 801 3.50 12.53 17.04
CA ASP A 801 2.85 11.60 17.97
C ASP A 801 2.67 12.19 19.38
N VAL A 802 1.63 11.74 20.09
CA VAL A 802 1.35 12.08 21.49
C VAL A 802 1.28 10.81 22.32
N VAL A 803 2.36 10.55 23.06
CA VAL A 803 2.56 9.32 23.81
C VAL A 803 1.99 9.45 25.23
N VAL A 804 1.27 8.40 25.66
CA VAL A 804 0.63 8.30 26.97
C VAL A 804 0.99 6.98 27.63
N ARG A 805 1.72 7.01 28.76
CA ARG A 805 2.10 5.78 29.48
C ARG A 805 0.89 5.09 30.12
N LYS A 806 0.75 3.79 29.89
CA LYS A 806 -0.34 2.91 30.34
C LYS A 806 0.06 2.01 31.50
N PHE A 807 1.35 1.68 31.64
CA PHE A 807 1.86 1.01 32.84
C PHE A 807 3.21 1.60 33.35
N PRO A 808 3.25 2.16 34.57
CA PRO A 808 2.11 2.66 35.35
C PRO A 808 1.32 3.73 34.57
N TYR A 809 0.00 3.72 34.70
CA TYR A 809 -0.88 4.63 33.94
C TYR A 809 -0.77 6.09 34.40
N ASP A 810 -0.35 7.00 33.51
CA ASP A 810 -0.37 8.44 33.73
C ASP A 810 -0.95 9.23 32.53
N PRO A 811 -2.29 9.33 32.41
CA PRO A 811 -2.95 10.10 31.37
C PRO A 811 -2.86 11.63 31.58
N ASN A 812 -2.23 12.09 32.66
CA ASN A 812 -2.11 13.51 33.01
C ASN A 812 -0.73 14.09 32.66
N ASN A 813 0.22 13.24 32.28
CA ASN A 813 1.56 13.62 31.82
C ASN A 813 1.87 13.04 30.42
N PRO A 814 1.03 13.30 29.39
CA PRO A 814 1.37 12.97 28.01
C PRO A 814 2.61 13.75 27.55
N TYR A 815 3.38 13.14 26.65
CA TYR A 815 4.59 13.72 26.07
C TYR A 815 4.63 13.49 24.55
N TYR A 816 5.75 13.82 23.92
CA TYR A 816 5.96 13.71 22.48
C TYR A 816 7.28 12.98 22.27
N GLU A 817 7.23 11.92 21.48
CA GLU A 817 8.26 10.93 21.15
C GLU A 817 7.73 10.29 19.86
N THR A 818 8.56 10.13 18.84
CA THR A 818 8.11 9.75 17.49
C THR A 818 9.21 8.91 16.87
N ASP A 819 9.10 7.60 17.10
CA ASP A 819 10.16 6.65 16.86
C ASP A 819 10.32 6.38 15.35
N SER A 820 11.57 6.21 14.92
CA SER A 820 11.92 5.90 13.53
C SER A 820 12.70 4.59 13.44
N ILE A 821 12.48 3.81 12.38
CA ILE A 821 13.19 2.54 12.16
C ILE A 821 14.72 2.77 12.09
N CYS A 822 15.13 3.93 11.57
CA CYS A 822 16.54 4.33 11.47
C CYS A 822 17.19 4.57 12.85
N GLU A 823 16.45 5.03 13.86
CA GLU A 823 17.01 5.19 15.22
C GLU A 823 17.12 3.85 15.97
N ASP A 824 16.13 2.97 15.85
CA ASP A 824 16.13 1.65 16.50
C ASP A 824 17.25 0.72 15.96
N ASN A 825 17.71 0.86 14.72
CA ASN A 825 18.70 -0.06 14.14
C ASN A 825 20.17 0.21 14.56
N GLY A 826 20.48 1.30 15.26
CA GLY A 826 21.86 1.55 15.71
C GLY A 826 22.11 2.76 16.63
N LEU A 827 21.18 3.69 16.79
CA LEU A 827 21.45 4.99 17.41
C LEU A 827 21.22 5.00 18.93
N GLN A 828 22.26 4.59 19.68
CA GLN A 828 22.33 4.94 21.11
C GLN A 828 22.32 6.46 21.30
N ASN A 829 21.25 6.97 21.91
CA ASN A 829 21.25 8.32 22.48
C ASN A 829 22.38 8.42 23.54
N PRO A 830 23.43 9.23 23.33
CA PRO A 830 24.67 9.15 24.09
C PRO A 830 24.56 9.63 25.55
N ASP A 831 23.39 10.13 25.97
CA ASP A 831 23.09 10.47 27.37
C ASP A 831 22.80 9.26 28.27
N ALA A 832 22.59 8.06 27.70
CA ALA A 832 22.23 6.86 28.48
C ALA A 832 23.42 6.23 29.26
N LEU A 833 24.67 6.44 28.83
CA LEU A 833 25.84 5.78 29.41
C LEU A 833 26.35 6.50 30.68
N GLY A 834 25.75 6.14 31.82
CA GLY A 834 26.08 6.63 33.15
C GLY A 834 27.46 6.21 33.68
N LEU A 835 28.54 6.76 33.12
CA LEU A 835 29.93 6.57 33.58
C LEU A 835 30.17 7.23 34.96
N GLY A 836 29.93 6.46 36.02
CA GLY A 836 30.16 6.87 37.41
C GLY A 836 31.65 6.92 37.78
N ASP A 837 32.28 8.10 37.67
CA ASP A 837 33.62 8.35 38.23
C ASP A 837 33.62 8.20 39.76
N GLY A 838 34.46 7.29 40.27
CA GLY A 838 34.44 6.85 41.66
C GLY A 838 35.65 7.33 42.45
N THR A 839 35.46 8.29 43.38
CA THR A 839 36.45 8.60 44.42
C THR A 839 35.85 8.81 45.82
N ASP A 840 36.68 8.52 46.83
CA ASP A 840 36.32 8.41 48.25
C ASP A 840 35.72 9.68 48.90
N GLY A 841 34.67 9.48 49.69
CA GLY A 841 34.13 10.53 50.56
C GLY A 841 34.95 10.73 51.84
N LYS A 842 35.30 11.98 52.18
CA LYS A 842 35.75 12.37 53.53
C LYS A 842 35.27 13.77 53.92
N ARG A 843 34.53 13.84 55.04
CA ARG A 843 34.19 15.10 55.72
C ARG A 843 35.43 15.66 56.42
N GLN A 844 35.65 16.99 56.36
CA GLN A 844 35.61 17.81 57.59
C GLN A 844 35.70 19.34 57.36
N ASN A 845 35.18 20.05 58.37
CA ASN A 845 35.20 21.49 58.60
C ASN A 845 36.57 22.18 58.40
N GLY A 846 36.57 23.49 58.12
CA GLY A 846 37.68 24.33 58.57
C GLY A 846 37.79 25.74 57.99
N ARG A 847 37.33 26.75 58.74
CA ARG A 847 37.74 28.16 58.53
C ARG A 847 39.28 28.28 58.58
N THR A 848 39.91 29.03 57.68
CA THR A 848 40.30 30.44 57.94
C THR A 848 40.94 31.15 56.73
N THR A 849 40.55 32.40 56.55
CA THR A 849 41.23 33.48 55.79
C THR A 849 42.45 34.02 56.62
N PRO A 850 43.29 35.00 56.19
CA PRO A 850 43.05 36.01 55.15
C PRO A 850 44.27 36.65 54.39
N THR A 851 43.96 37.60 53.48
CA THR A 851 44.76 38.82 53.09
C THR A 851 46.10 38.68 52.33
N LYS A 852 46.54 39.62 51.47
CA LYS A 852 45.91 40.82 50.84
C LYS A 852 46.73 41.27 49.61
N GLY A 853 46.08 41.86 48.59
CA GLY A 853 46.77 42.52 47.46
C GLY A 853 45.83 43.33 46.54
N ARG A 854 45.66 44.61 46.88
CA ARG A 854 45.03 45.76 46.15
C ARG A 854 45.04 45.75 44.60
N SER A 855 44.14 46.46 43.89
CA SER A 855 43.24 47.59 44.29
C SER A 855 42.11 47.89 43.28
N GLU A 856 40.96 48.37 43.80
CA GLU A 856 40.10 49.49 43.32
C GLU A 856 39.45 49.44 41.89
N ALA A 857 38.21 49.92 41.66
CA ALA A 857 37.11 50.33 42.57
C ALA A 857 35.73 50.44 41.86
N ASP A 858 34.67 50.13 42.62
CA ASP A 858 33.30 50.71 42.66
C ASP A 858 32.38 50.82 41.40
N GLY A 859 31.05 50.91 41.63
CA GLY A 859 30.03 51.03 40.57
C GLY A 859 28.57 50.98 41.08
N ALA A 860 28.00 49.77 41.14
CA ALA A 860 26.75 49.38 41.83
C ALA A 860 25.37 49.90 41.32
N TYR A 861 24.32 49.08 41.61
CA TYR A 861 22.87 49.30 41.42
C TYR A 861 22.31 49.42 39.97
N VAL A 862 21.04 49.09 39.66
CA VAL A 862 20.14 47.96 40.03
C VAL A 862 18.81 48.08 39.23
N GLN A 863 18.03 47.00 39.17
CA GLN A 863 16.61 46.92 38.76
C GLN A 863 16.22 46.97 37.27
N SER A 864 15.51 45.90 36.90
CA SER A 864 14.54 45.71 35.81
C SER A 864 13.56 46.86 35.56
N LEU A 865 13.08 47.00 34.31
CA LEU A 865 11.68 46.71 33.91
C LEU A 865 11.39 47.01 32.41
N THR A 866 10.28 46.42 31.91
CA THR A 866 9.40 46.90 30.82
C THR A 866 9.93 47.11 29.38
N GLU A 867 9.47 46.22 28.49
CA GLU A 867 8.82 46.52 27.18
C GLU A 867 8.12 47.90 27.12
N PRO A 868 8.02 48.59 25.95
CA PRO A 868 6.98 48.20 24.96
C PRO A 868 7.19 48.57 23.46
N ARG A 869 6.44 47.87 22.58
CA ARG A 869 5.78 48.30 21.31
C ARG A 869 6.59 49.06 20.21
N GLY A 870 6.36 48.71 18.93
CA GLY A 870 6.75 49.59 17.81
C GLY A 870 6.60 49.00 16.40
N ASP A 871 5.37 48.95 15.92
CA ASP A 871 4.83 48.75 14.56
C ASP A 871 5.69 49.04 13.29
N GLU A 872 5.21 48.48 12.16
CA GLU A 872 5.41 48.89 10.75
C GLU A 872 6.77 48.75 10.02
N ALA A 873 6.85 47.63 9.27
CA ALA A 873 7.35 47.49 7.90
C ALA A 873 7.73 48.73 7.06
N LYS A 874 8.81 48.58 6.25
CA LYS A 874 8.81 48.84 4.78
C LYS A 874 10.07 48.30 4.07
N ASN A 875 9.89 48.03 2.76
CA ASN A 875 10.93 47.62 1.79
C ASN A 875 11.88 48.77 1.41
N TYR A 876 13.08 48.44 0.90
CA TYR A 876 13.82 49.02 -0.26
C TYR A 876 15.24 48.41 -0.24
N SER A 877 15.56 47.39 -1.06
CA SER A 877 16.05 47.41 -2.45
C SER A 877 17.42 48.10 -2.68
N THR A 878 18.31 47.43 -3.46
CA THR A 878 19.35 47.99 -4.37
C THR A 878 20.38 49.00 -3.80
N ASP A 879 21.70 48.93 -4.00
CA ASP A 879 22.50 48.29 -5.07
C ASP A 879 24.03 48.36 -4.77
N CYS A 880 24.86 47.84 -5.69
CA CYS A 880 26.19 48.32 -6.10
C CYS A 880 27.48 48.17 -5.23
N ASN A 881 28.23 47.11 -5.57
CA ASN A 881 29.53 47.17 -6.30
C ASN A 881 30.92 47.37 -5.60
N THR A 882 31.94 46.78 -6.24
CA THR A 882 33.43 46.98 -6.17
C THR A 882 34.28 46.40 -5.01
N LYS A 883 35.41 45.75 -5.41
CA LYS A 883 36.56 45.29 -4.59
C LYS A 883 37.45 46.46 -4.09
N PRO A 884 38.43 46.21 -3.20
CA PRO A 884 39.82 46.13 -3.71
C PRO A 884 40.71 45.00 -3.10
N GLU A 885 41.70 44.55 -3.89
CA GLU A 885 42.91 43.83 -3.42
C GLU A 885 44.06 44.85 -3.21
N PRO A 886 45.29 44.47 -2.77
CA PRO A 886 46.32 44.13 -3.79
C PRO A 886 47.53 43.25 -3.38
N ARG A 887 48.25 42.75 -4.41
CA ARG A 887 49.69 42.30 -4.47
C ARG A 887 50.05 40.84 -4.11
N SER A 888 51.12 40.23 -4.64
CA SER A 888 51.64 40.05 -6.04
C SER A 888 53.11 39.58 -6.05
N SER A 889 53.47 38.55 -6.84
CA SER A 889 54.86 38.28 -7.27
C SER A 889 54.95 37.46 -8.59
N HIS A 890 56.13 37.51 -9.24
CA HIS A 890 56.40 37.12 -10.65
C HIS A 890 57.95 37.14 -10.87
N PRO A 891 58.58 36.90 -12.06
CA PRO A 891 58.05 36.53 -13.40
C PRO A 891 58.87 35.49 -14.25
N GLY A 892 58.28 35.02 -15.37
CA GLY A 892 58.93 34.89 -16.70
C GLY A 892 59.71 33.60 -17.08
N SER A 893 60.14 33.37 -18.34
CA SER A 893 59.75 33.96 -19.66
C SER A 893 60.43 33.24 -20.87
N LYS A 894 59.86 33.38 -22.09
CA LYS A 894 60.41 33.16 -23.47
C LYS A 894 60.27 31.78 -24.17
N GLY A 895 59.86 31.82 -25.45
CA GLY A 895 60.22 30.87 -26.54
C GLY A 895 61.26 31.50 -27.49
N PRO A 896 61.25 31.32 -28.84
CA PRO A 896 60.43 30.43 -29.72
C PRO A 896 61.25 29.68 -30.82
N ALA A 897 60.60 28.88 -31.70
CA ALA A 897 60.95 28.69 -33.14
C ALA A 897 60.02 27.68 -33.86
N ILE A 898 59.85 27.81 -35.19
CA ILE A 898 59.20 26.85 -36.13
C ILE A 898 60.08 26.76 -37.41
N PRO A 899 59.96 25.73 -38.27
CA PRO A 899 59.19 25.90 -39.53
C PRO A 899 58.35 24.68 -39.99
N ASP A 900 57.15 24.95 -40.54
CA ASP A 900 56.72 24.81 -41.96
C ASP A 900 57.18 23.59 -42.80
N VAL A 901 56.47 23.06 -43.81
CA VAL A 901 55.24 23.42 -44.56
C VAL A 901 54.73 22.14 -45.30
N ASN A 902 53.50 21.91 -45.78
CA ASN A 902 52.18 22.59 -45.76
C ASN A 902 51.10 21.46 -45.62
N HIS A 903 49.96 21.27 -46.31
CA HIS A 903 49.20 21.96 -47.38
C HIS A 903 47.68 21.77 -47.12
N GLU A 904 46.97 22.90 -46.98
CA GLU A 904 45.67 23.27 -47.58
C GLU A 904 44.51 22.25 -47.72
N LEU A 905 43.23 22.57 -47.47
CA LEU A 905 42.46 23.76 -47.00
C LEU A 905 41.06 23.22 -46.53
N HIS A 906 40.03 23.95 -46.06
CA HIS A 906 39.67 25.38 -46.13
C HIS A 906 38.79 25.78 -44.91
N ASP A 907 38.72 27.09 -44.62
CA ASP A 907 37.95 27.74 -43.53
C ASP A 907 37.40 29.10 -44.09
N PRO A 908 36.71 30.04 -43.37
CA PRO A 908 36.00 29.99 -42.08
C PRO A 908 34.62 30.72 -42.03
N ALA A 909 33.94 30.63 -40.87
CA ALA A 909 33.22 31.67 -40.09
C ALA A 909 32.10 32.62 -40.69
N PRO A 910 31.25 33.26 -39.84
CA PRO A 910 30.04 34.00 -40.27
C PRO A 910 30.03 35.53 -40.04
N GLN A 911 29.04 36.24 -40.63
CA GLN A 911 28.53 37.59 -40.28
C GLN A 911 27.00 37.65 -40.62
N SER A 912 26.15 38.63 -40.22
CA SER A 912 26.36 39.98 -39.63
C SER A 912 25.16 40.44 -38.76
N ASN A 913 25.40 41.30 -37.77
CA ASN A 913 24.38 42.08 -37.05
C ASN A 913 23.73 43.18 -37.92
N THR A 914 22.61 43.79 -37.49
CA THR A 914 22.58 45.24 -37.11
C THR A 914 21.22 45.82 -36.61
N TYR A 915 21.36 46.78 -35.67
CA TYR A 915 20.48 47.94 -35.35
C TYR A 915 19.12 47.78 -34.63
N THR A 916 18.70 48.93 -34.07
CA THR A 916 17.88 49.06 -32.85
C THR A 916 16.81 50.17 -32.95
N ASN A 917 15.87 50.13 -32.00
CA ASN A 917 15.26 51.25 -31.28
C ASN A 917 13.96 51.95 -31.75
N ILE A 918 13.12 52.19 -30.71
CA ILE A 918 12.11 53.25 -30.52
C ILE A 918 10.78 53.15 -31.29
N ALA A 919 9.72 52.80 -30.54
CA ALA A 919 8.54 53.64 -30.33
C ALA A 919 7.84 53.23 -29.02
N GLU A 920 7.17 54.17 -28.35
CA GLU A 920 6.49 53.96 -27.06
C GLU A 920 4.95 53.88 -27.20
N GLN A 921 4.29 53.46 -26.10
CA GLN A 921 2.92 53.76 -25.65
C GLN A 921 1.92 54.44 -26.61
N GLU A 922 0.68 53.92 -26.69
CA GLU A 922 -0.46 54.60 -26.04
C GLU A 922 -1.75 53.74 -25.92
N ASP A 923 -2.76 54.37 -25.30
CA ASP A 923 -3.89 53.91 -24.49
C ASP A 923 -4.99 52.99 -25.11
N ARG A 924 -5.78 52.41 -24.19
CA ARG A 924 -7.21 51.96 -24.25
C ARG A 924 -8.01 52.07 -25.57
N ALA A 925 -8.79 51.02 -25.89
CA ALA A 925 -10.28 51.00 -25.74
C ALA A 925 -10.99 49.75 -26.34
N GLN A 926 -12.13 49.37 -25.76
CA GLN A 926 -13.27 48.67 -26.43
C GLN A 926 -14.39 49.72 -26.70
N PRO A 927 -15.51 49.45 -27.44
CA PRO A 927 -15.96 48.21 -28.12
C PRO A 927 -16.43 48.42 -29.59
N GLY A 928 -16.99 47.39 -30.25
CA GLY A 928 -17.97 47.60 -31.36
C GLY A 928 -18.13 46.50 -32.43
N ASP A 929 -19.26 45.78 -32.42
CA ASP A 929 -19.86 45.09 -33.59
C ASP A 929 -20.84 46.05 -34.29
N PRO A 930 -20.89 46.13 -35.64
CA PRO A 930 -22.07 45.57 -36.31
C PRO A 930 -21.83 44.95 -37.73
N ARG A 931 -21.89 43.62 -37.79
CA ARG A 931 -22.77 42.80 -38.67
C ARG A 931 -22.79 42.95 -40.22
N SER A 932 -22.33 41.85 -40.84
CA SER A 932 -23.11 40.99 -41.79
C SER A 932 -23.28 41.34 -43.28
N ARG A 933 -23.00 40.32 -44.12
CA ARG A 933 -23.81 39.72 -45.25
C ARG A 933 -22.90 39.16 -46.37
N HIS A 934 -23.17 38.03 -47.05
CA HIS A 934 -23.99 36.82 -46.77
C HIS A 934 -23.70 35.72 -47.83
N LEU A 935 -24.38 34.55 -47.75
CA LEU A 935 -24.25 33.32 -48.59
C LEU A 935 -22.94 32.51 -48.32
N GLU A 936 -22.95 31.26 -47.82
CA GLU A 936 -23.50 29.96 -48.32
C GLU A 936 -22.52 29.24 -49.30
N GLU A 937 -22.26 27.92 -49.26
CA GLU A 937 -22.97 26.77 -48.66
C GLU A 937 -22.06 25.87 -47.73
N CYS A 938 -22.53 24.66 -47.33
CA CYS A 938 -21.95 23.79 -46.28
C CYS A 938 -21.49 22.40 -46.76
N LEU A 939 -20.56 21.72 -46.05
CA LEU A 939 -20.71 20.34 -45.48
C LEU A 939 -19.40 19.67 -44.94
N THR A 940 -19.24 19.71 -43.61
CA THR A 940 -19.04 18.58 -42.66
C THR A 940 -18.11 17.36 -42.94
N HIS A 941 -17.13 17.16 -42.03
CA HIS A 941 -16.45 15.89 -41.60
C HIS A 941 -15.48 15.15 -42.58
N ALA A 942 -14.45 14.39 -42.12
CA ALA A 942 -13.73 14.36 -40.84
C ALA A 942 -12.37 13.60 -40.93
N ILE A 943 -11.35 14.11 -40.20
CA ILE A 943 -10.19 13.46 -39.52
C ILE A 943 -9.62 12.11 -40.05
N ILE A 944 -8.31 12.08 -40.41
CA ILE A 944 -7.25 11.19 -39.86
C ILE A 944 -5.86 11.43 -40.54
N THR A 945 -4.82 11.57 -39.71
CA THR A 945 -3.33 11.56 -39.97
C THR A 945 -2.71 12.11 -41.26
N SER A 946 -1.68 12.96 -41.11
CA SER A 946 -0.45 12.94 -41.94
C SER A 946 0.77 12.99 -41.02
N ALA A 947 1.84 12.20 -41.11
CA ALA A 947 2.51 11.45 -42.20
C ALA A 947 3.62 12.21 -42.96
N ALA A 948 4.86 11.98 -42.50
CA ALA A 948 6.11 11.73 -43.23
C ALA A 948 6.55 12.57 -44.47
N ARG A 949 7.86 12.83 -44.52
CA ARG A 949 8.69 13.14 -45.70
C ARG A 949 10.12 12.63 -45.41
N ARG A 950 10.94 12.11 -46.35
CA ARG A 950 10.99 12.16 -47.83
C ARG A 950 11.49 10.80 -48.40
N LEU A 951 11.67 10.53 -49.70
CA LEU A 951 10.89 10.64 -50.96
C LEU A 951 11.85 10.35 -52.15
N ARG A 952 11.36 9.81 -53.28
CA ARG A 952 11.99 9.62 -54.64
C ARG A 952 12.73 8.29 -54.88
N MET A 953 12.74 7.69 -56.08
CA MET A 953 11.93 7.85 -57.33
C MET A 953 12.11 6.60 -58.25
N GLY A 954 11.10 6.22 -59.05
CA GLY A 954 11.22 5.20 -60.12
C GLY A 954 9.87 4.76 -60.73
N VAL A 955 9.73 4.83 -62.07
CA VAL A 955 8.52 4.77 -62.93
C VAL A 955 8.99 4.46 -64.40
N PRO A 956 8.25 3.87 -65.40
CA PRO A 956 6.80 3.52 -65.53
C PRO A 956 6.42 2.11 -66.16
N GLU A 957 5.09 1.88 -66.28
CA GLU A 957 4.30 1.30 -67.42
C GLU A 957 4.35 -0.19 -67.91
N ASP A 958 3.24 -0.89 -67.61
CA ASP A 958 2.13 -1.32 -68.51
C ASP A 958 2.13 -2.50 -69.53
N LEU A 959 1.02 -3.27 -69.41
CA LEU A 959 0.09 -3.82 -70.44
C LEU A 959 0.47 -4.98 -71.42
N ALA A 960 -0.15 -6.16 -71.20
CA ALA A 960 -1.37 -6.65 -71.94
C ALA A 960 -1.40 -8.09 -72.52
N ARG A 961 -2.50 -8.82 -72.18
CA ARG A 961 -3.29 -9.83 -72.97
C ARG A 961 -2.67 -11.18 -73.40
N GLY A 962 -3.44 -12.28 -73.25
CA GLY A 962 -3.18 -13.56 -73.96
C GLY A 962 -3.92 -14.83 -73.44
N LEU A 963 -5.20 -15.00 -73.77
CA LEU A 963 -6.05 -16.20 -73.54
C LEU A 963 -5.93 -17.24 -74.71
N PRO A 964 -6.56 -18.45 -74.70
CA PRO A 964 -6.73 -19.48 -73.64
C PRO A 964 -6.57 -20.96 -74.19
N GLU A 965 -7.12 -21.96 -73.46
CA GLU A 965 -7.41 -23.38 -73.83
C GLU A 965 -6.23 -24.40 -73.92
N GLY A 966 -6.40 -25.69 -73.60
CA GLY A 966 -7.53 -26.38 -72.92
C GLY A 966 -7.52 -27.93 -73.03
N GLY A 967 -8.17 -28.61 -72.06
CA GLY A 967 -8.65 -30.01 -72.18
C GLY A 967 -7.78 -31.17 -71.66
N GLY A 968 -8.41 -32.27 -71.21
CA GLY A 968 -7.78 -33.59 -70.97
C GLY A 968 -8.19 -34.32 -69.67
N ARG A 969 -8.95 -35.43 -69.77
CA ARG A 969 -9.29 -36.35 -68.66
C ARG A 969 -8.29 -37.53 -68.58
N GLY A 970 -8.24 -38.27 -67.46
CA GLY A 970 -7.97 -39.73 -67.52
C GLY A 970 -7.11 -40.39 -66.43
N ASP A 971 -7.72 -40.73 -65.28
CA ASP A 971 -7.73 -42.04 -64.59
C ASP A 971 -6.49 -42.97 -64.43
N HIS A 972 -6.33 -43.42 -63.17
CA HIS A 972 -6.05 -44.80 -62.69
C HIS A 972 -4.65 -45.49 -62.73
N LEU A 973 -4.09 -45.63 -61.50
CA LEU A 973 -3.81 -46.89 -60.75
C LEU A 973 -2.47 -47.68 -60.80
N TYR A 974 -2.14 -48.18 -59.60
CA TYR A 974 -1.42 -49.42 -59.18
C TYR A 974 0.11 -49.63 -59.36
N GLY A 975 0.78 -49.85 -58.21
CA GLY A 975 1.47 -51.13 -57.93
C GLY A 975 2.98 -51.10 -57.59
N GLY A 976 3.40 -51.82 -56.53
CA GLY A 976 4.82 -52.21 -56.32
C GLY A 976 5.33 -52.29 -54.87
N SER A 977 5.88 -53.45 -54.50
CA SER A 977 6.68 -53.81 -53.29
C SER A 977 7.63 -54.98 -53.74
N PRO A 978 8.55 -55.63 -52.98
CA PRO A 978 8.76 -55.64 -51.50
C PRO A 978 10.25 -55.82 -51.03
N ASP A 979 10.42 -56.34 -49.80
CA ASP A 979 11.50 -57.20 -49.25
C ASP A 979 12.71 -56.64 -48.45
N HIS A 980 12.72 -57.00 -47.14
CA HIS A 980 13.85 -57.40 -46.26
C HIS A 980 14.97 -56.39 -45.90
N ASP A 981 15.84 -56.60 -44.88
CA ASP A 981 16.08 -57.78 -44.02
C ASP A 981 16.38 -57.45 -42.52
N VAL A 982 16.87 -58.42 -41.72
CA VAL A 982 16.92 -58.46 -40.23
C VAL A 982 18.31 -58.85 -39.66
N VAL A 983 18.64 -58.47 -38.39
CA VAL A 983 19.30 -59.31 -37.32
C VAL A 983 19.79 -58.46 -36.11
N GLU A 984 19.70 -59.03 -34.90
CA GLU A 984 20.05 -58.44 -33.58
C GLU A 984 21.48 -58.81 -33.07
N LEU A 985 21.95 -58.16 -31.99
CA LEU A 985 22.36 -58.84 -30.73
C LEU A 985 22.67 -57.85 -29.58
N VAL A 986 22.87 -58.35 -28.34
CA VAL A 986 22.61 -57.62 -27.08
C VAL A 986 23.86 -57.58 -26.11
N PRO A 987 23.82 -57.37 -24.75
CA PRO A 987 24.58 -56.29 -24.08
C PRO A 987 25.65 -56.76 -23.04
N LEU A 988 26.28 -55.83 -22.27
CA LEU A 988 26.50 -56.00 -20.81
C LEU A 988 26.84 -54.70 -20.01
N HIS A 989 27.13 -54.88 -18.71
CA HIS A 989 26.94 -53.97 -17.56
C HIS A 989 28.14 -53.10 -17.07
N ALA A 990 27.81 -51.88 -16.62
CA ALA A 990 28.01 -51.30 -15.27
C ALA A 990 29.35 -50.71 -14.71
N ARG A 991 29.18 -49.50 -14.14
CA ARG A 991 29.64 -48.93 -12.84
C ARG A 991 31.13 -48.54 -12.57
N LEU A 992 31.23 -47.31 -12.01
CA LEU A 992 32.22 -46.77 -11.04
C LEU A 992 33.67 -46.52 -11.52
N GLY A 993 34.17 -45.30 -11.23
CA GLY A 993 35.57 -44.90 -11.41
C GLY A 993 35.75 -43.39 -11.18
N ASP A 994 36.63 -43.02 -10.26
CA ASP A 994 36.94 -41.62 -9.84
C ASP A 994 38.31 -41.16 -10.42
N HIS A 995 38.60 -39.88 -10.25
CA HIS A 995 39.91 -39.17 -10.28
C HIS A 995 40.42 -38.50 -11.58
N ARG A 996 40.38 -37.17 -11.52
CA ARG A 996 41.52 -36.22 -11.67
C ARG A 996 42.48 -36.41 -12.86
N ARG A 997 42.30 -35.57 -13.89
CA ARG A 997 43.30 -34.75 -14.62
C ARG A 997 42.54 -33.88 -15.65
N GLY A 998 43.00 -32.71 -16.07
CA GLY A 998 44.20 -31.98 -15.67
C GLY A 998 44.81 -31.20 -16.83
N ASP A 999 44.60 -29.87 -16.80
CA ASP A 999 45.35 -28.81 -17.50
C ASP A 999 45.36 -28.69 -19.05
N GLU A 1000 45.59 -27.42 -19.44
CA GLU A 1000 46.08 -26.88 -20.73
C GLU A 1000 45.36 -27.22 -22.06
N GLY A 1001 44.86 -26.19 -22.77
CA GLY A 1001 44.33 -26.38 -24.13
C GLY A 1001 43.69 -25.18 -24.84
N ARG A 1002 44.41 -24.05 -24.97
CA ARG A 1002 44.11 -22.98 -25.96
C ARG A 1002 43.75 -23.59 -27.34
N GLN A 1003 42.86 -23.03 -28.18
CA GLN A 1003 42.69 -21.61 -28.50
C GLN A 1003 41.43 -21.31 -29.34
N ASP A 1004 41.10 -20.02 -29.45
CA ASP A 1004 40.48 -19.30 -30.59
C ASP A 1004 38.99 -19.46 -31.00
N ALA A 1005 38.36 -18.26 -31.05
CA ALA A 1005 37.52 -17.74 -32.15
C ALA A 1005 36.00 -18.02 -32.20
N ALA A 1006 35.28 -17.26 -31.36
CA ALA A 1006 34.45 -16.13 -31.82
C ALA A 1006 33.17 -16.32 -32.69
N ARG A 1007 32.09 -15.72 -32.16
CA ARG A 1007 31.04 -14.94 -32.86
C ARG A 1007 29.93 -15.65 -33.67
N ALA A 1008 28.83 -15.87 -32.94
CA ALA A 1008 27.59 -15.07 -33.06
C ALA A 1008 26.54 -15.42 -34.16
N VAL A 1009 25.36 -14.80 -33.98
CA VAL A 1009 24.14 -14.87 -34.81
C VAL A 1009 23.45 -16.25 -34.69
N ALA A 1010 22.39 -16.42 -33.88
CA ALA A 1010 21.00 -15.97 -34.11
C ALA A 1010 20.38 -16.59 -35.39
N SER A 1011 19.11 -16.98 -35.48
CA SER A 1011 17.98 -17.09 -34.52
C SER A 1011 16.96 -18.06 -35.18
N VAL A 1012 15.64 -17.80 -35.14
CA VAL A 1012 14.56 -18.62 -35.76
C VAL A 1012 14.40 -19.99 -35.07
N GLN A 1013 13.51 -20.22 -34.10
CA GLN A 1013 12.13 -19.75 -33.85
C GLN A 1013 11.09 -20.33 -34.85
N GLN A 1014 9.92 -20.72 -34.32
CA GLN A 1014 8.76 -21.32 -35.02
C GLN A 1014 9.04 -22.77 -35.53
N ALA A 1015 8.49 -23.85 -34.96
CA ALA A 1015 7.14 -24.20 -34.48
C ALA A 1015 6.14 -24.55 -35.59
N GLN A 1016 5.47 -25.70 -35.45
CA GLN A 1016 4.10 -25.91 -35.92
C GLN A 1016 3.41 -27.08 -35.21
N HIS A 1017 2.25 -26.80 -34.59
CA HIS A 1017 1.26 -27.80 -34.18
C HIS A 1017 0.66 -28.51 -35.40
N LEU A 1018 0.20 -29.76 -35.24
CA LEU A 1018 -1.24 -30.10 -35.14
C LEU A 1018 -1.50 -31.61 -35.23
N VAL A 1019 -2.41 -32.12 -34.39
CA VAL A 1019 -3.27 -33.33 -34.52
C VAL A 1019 -2.60 -34.67 -34.88
N GLY A 1020 -2.80 -35.80 -34.19
CA GLY A 1020 -3.69 -36.11 -33.05
C GLY A 1020 -4.56 -37.36 -33.33
N VAL A 1021 -4.50 -38.37 -32.46
CA VAL A 1021 -5.38 -39.57 -32.39
C VAL A 1021 -5.46 -40.01 -30.92
N GLY A 1022 -6.59 -40.57 -30.47
CA GLY A 1022 -6.83 -40.96 -29.07
C GLY A 1022 -6.81 -42.47 -28.77
N HIS A 1023 -7.54 -42.83 -27.70
CA HIS A 1023 -7.63 -44.14 -27.03
C HIS A 1023 -6.48 -44.48 -26.05
N GLY A 1024 -6.84 -44.68 -24.78
CA GLY A 1024 -6.07 -45.47 -23.80
C GLY A 1024 -6.54 -46.94 -23.79
N PRO A 1025 -6.42 -47.71 -22.68
CA PRO A 1025 -6.04 -47.28 -21.33
C PRO A 1025 -5.05 -48.21 -20.57
N HIS A 1026 -4.78 -47.82 -19.32
CA HIS A 1026 -4.37 -48.64 -18.15
C HIS A 1026 -2.89 -49.10 -17.97
N PRO A 1027 -2.48 -49.37 -16.71
CA PRO A 1027 -1.10 -49.19 -16.26
C PRO A 1027 -0.42 -50.49 -15.78
N ARG A 1028 0.76 -50.38 -15.15
CA ARG A 1028 1.35 -51.44 -14.32
C ARG A 1028 1.91 -50.93 -13.00
N VAL A 1029 1.37 -51.44 -11.90
CA VAL A 1029 1.92 -51.39 -10.54
C VAL A 1029 2.24 -52.81 -10.09
N PRO A 1030 3.30 -53.03 -9.30
CA PRO A 1030 3.31 -54.12 -8.33
C PRO A 1030 3.89 -53.69 -6.95
N GLY A 1031 3.28 -54.01 -5.79
CA GLY A 1031 1.98 -54.65 -5.50
C GLY A 1031 1.99 -55.51 -4.21
N ARG A 1032 0.82 -56.12 -3.88
CA ARG A 1032 0.55 -57.03 -2.72
C ARG A 1032 0.43 -56.30 -1.35
N VAL A 1033 -0.26 -56.77 -0.30
CA VAL A 1033 -0.94 -58.03 0.10
C VAL A 1033 -2.28 -57.62 0.79
N ALA A 1034 -3.50 -57.92 0.32
CA ALA A 1034 -4.34 -59.14 0.44
C ALA A 1034 -4.90 -59.50 1.84
N ASP A 1035 -6.23 -59.55 2.01
CA ASP A 1035 -6.98 -60.66 2.66
C ASP A 1035 -8.52 -60.55 2.60
N ALA A 1036 -9.20 -61.67 2.29
CA ALA A 1036 -10.65 -61.98 2.44
C ALA A 1036 -11.68 -60.96 1.84
N VAL A 1037 -13.03 -61.08 1.93
CA VAL A 1037 -13.97 -62.17 2.33
C VAL A 1037 -15.01 -62.38 1.19
N ALA A 1038 -16.20 -63.00 1.43
CA ALA A 1038 -17.21 -63.29 0.37
C ALA A 1038 -18.65 -63.57 0.91
N GLU A 1039 -19.68 -63.28 0.09
CA GLU A 1039 -21.04 -63.92 -0.09
C GLU A 1039 -21.87 -63.02 -1.09
N ALA A 1040 -22.40 -63.47 -2.24
CA ALA A 1040 -23.60 -64.30 -2.55
C ALA A 1040 -24.97 -63.53 -2.47
N GLY A 1041 -25.94 -63.59 -3.42
CA GLY A 1041 -25.99 -64.12 -4.81
C GLY A 1041 -27.44 -64.19 -5.41
N GLU A 1042 -27.60 -64.09 -6.75
CA GLU A 1042 -28.72 -64.54 -7.67
C GLU A 1042 -30.21 -64.12 -7.39
N HIS A 1043 -31.24 -64.07 -8.29
CA HIS A 1043 -31.57 -64.44 -9.70
C HIS A 1043 -32.65 -63.43 -10.26
N VAL A 1044 -32.69 -62.96 -11.54
CA VAL A 1044 -33.21 -63.53 -12.83
C VAL A 1044 -34.75 -63.71 -12.99
N HIS A 1045 -35.39 -63.05 -14.00
CA HIS A 1045 -36.38 -63.64 -14.96
C HIS A 1045 -36.84 -62.69 -16.14
N HIS A 1046 -37.60 -63.23 -17.13
CA HIS A 1046 -37.81 -62.77 -18.54
C HIS A 1046 -39.26 -63.09 -19.03
N HIS A 1047 -39.88 -62.69 -20.18
CA HIS A 1047 -39.60 -61.87 -21.41
C HIS A 1047 -40.90 -61.68 -22.27
N GLN A 1048 -41.00 -60.68 -23.19
CA GLN A 1048 -41.81 -60.59 -24.48
C GLN A 1048 -41.83 -59.13 -25.03
N GLY A 1049 -42.01 -58.74 -26.32
CA GLY A 1049 -42.24 -59.41 -27.64
C GLY A 1049 -42.02 -58.44 -28.87
N ARG A 1050 -42.28 -58.85 -30.14
CA ARG A 1050 -41.99 -58.12 -31.43
C ARG A 1050 -43.29 -57.68 -32.19
N VAL A 1051 -43.42 -57.07 -33.41
CA VAL A 1051 -42.70 -56.89 -34.73
C VAL A 1051 -43.30 -55.60 -35.43
N GLY A 1052 -42.85 -54.90 -36.50
CA GLY A 1052 -41.65 -54.85 -37.39
C GLY A 1052 -41.96 -54.73 -38.93
N ARG A 1053 -41.11 -54.04 -39.75
CA ARG A 1053 -41.08 -53.90 -41.27
C ARG A 1053 -42.16 -52.99 -41.97
N VAL A 1054 -41.99 -52.40 -43.18
CA VAL A 1054 -40.86 -52.04 -44.11
C VAL A 1054 -41.31 -51.06 -45.25
N GLU A 1055 -40.38 -50.30 -45.89
CA GLU A 1055 -40.48 -49.52 -47.19
C GLU A 1055 -41.63 -48.47 -47.40
N GLY A 1056 -41.59 -47.46 -48.29
CA GLY A 1056 -40.58 -46.90 -49.22
C GLY A 1056 -41.24 -46.02 -50.34
N GLY A 1057 -40.55 -45.05 -50.97
CA GLY A 1057 -41.02 -44.37 -52.22
C GLY A 1057 -40.82 -42.84 -52.36
N ASP A 1058 -40.55 -42.38 -53.59
CA ASP A 1058 -40.08 -41.02 -53.98
C ASP A 1058 -41.19 -39.98 -54.32
N GLY A 1059 -40.79 -38.70 -54.52
CA GLY A 1059 -41.62 -37.65 -55.16
C GLY A 1059 -40.93 -36.27 -55.25
N VAL A 1060 -40.99 -35.59 -56.41
CA VAL A 1060 -40.27 -34.32 -56.72
C VAL A 1060 -41.18 -33.29 -57.43
N GLY A 1061 -40.92 -31.99 -57.20
CA GLY A 1061 -41.48 -30.80 -57.90
C GLY A 1061 -41.47 -29.58 -56.97
N ASP A 1062 -40.86 -28.42 -57.25
CA ASP A 1062 -41.03 -27.46 -58.37
C ASP A 1062 -42.34 -26.63 -58.25
N GLU A 1063 -42.40 -25.29 -58.39
CA GLU A 1063 -41.39 -24.27 -58.75
C GLU A 1063 -41.85 -22.80 -58.41
N VAL A 1064 -41.01 -21.79 -58.70
CA VAL A 1064 -41.34 -20.37 -59.04
C VAL A 1064 -41.93 -19.38 -57.99
N ALA A 1065 -41.01 -18.64 -57.37
CA ALA A 1065 -40.81 -17.16 -57.34
C ALA A 1065 -41.96 -16.11 -57.42
N SER A 1066 -41.87 -15.09 -56.54
CA SER A 1066 -41.98 -13.61 -56.73
C SER A 1066 -42.27 -12.94 -55.36
N GLY A 1067 -41.97 -11.67 -55.06
CA GLY A 1067 -41.33 -10.57 -55.80
C GLY A 1067 -40.94 -9.42 -54.84
N ALA A 1068 -40.68 -8.22 -55.38
CA ALA A 1068 -40.27 -6.99 -54.64
C ALA A 1068 -41.43 -6.38 -53.79
N GLU A 1069 -41.30 -5.27 -53.03
CA GLU A 1069 -40.38 -4.11 -53.14
C GLU A 1069 -40.26 -3.26 -51.84
N TYR A 1070 -39.60 -2.10 -51.93
CA TYR A 1070 -39.36 -1.06 -50.89
C TYR A 1070 -40.65 -0.47 -50.26
N GLY A 1071 -40.56 0.22 -49.10
CA GLY A 1071 -41.76 0.91 -48.56
C GLY A 1071 -41.74 1.87 -47.36
N ASP A 1072 -40.61 2.42 -46.90
CA ASP A 1072 -40.54 3.66 -46.06
C ASP A 1072 -41.30 3.70 -44.69
N ALA A 1073 -41.27 4.85 -43.99
CA ALA A 1073 -41.75 5.02 -42.61
C ALA A 1073 -42.60 6.31 -42.37
N SER A 1074 -43.46 6.30 -41.34
CA SER A 1074 -43.95 7.52 -40.67
C SER A 1074 -44.53 7.26 -39.27
N LEU A 1075 -44.39 8.23 -38.37
CA LEU A 1075 -45.08 8.31 -37.07
C LEU A 1075 -46.43 9.04 -37.24
N ALA A 1076 -47.39 8.78 -36.34
CA ALA A 1076 -48.24 9.84 -35.76
C ALA A 1076 -49.01 9.36 -34.51
N GLU A 1077 -49.32 10.30 -33.62
CA GLU A 1077 -49.98 10.12 -32.32
C GLU A 1077 -51.53 10.07 -32.42
N ALA A 1078 -52.20 9.58 -31.36
CA ALA A 1078 -53.40 10.22 -30.80
C ALA A 1078 -53.75 9.67 -29.40
N LEU A 1079 -54.23 10.53 -28.49
CA LEU A 1079 -54.76 10.15 -27.17
C LEU A 1079 -56.27 9.87 -27.22
N VAL A 1080 -56.77 9.08 -26.27
CA VAL A 1080 -58.10 9.25 -25.68
C VAL A 1080 -57.99 9.04 -24.16
N ASP A 1081 -58.61 9.93 -23.39
CA ASP A 1081 -58.63 9.94 -21.91
C ASP A 1081 -60.01 9.46 -21.39
N GLY A 1082 -60.10 8.99 -20.14
CA GLY A 1082 -61.30 8.31 -19.63
C GLY A 1082 -61.37 8.09 -18.12
N VAL A 1083 -61.76 9.14 -17.37
CA VAL A 1083 -61.86 9.16 -15.90
C VAL A 1083 -63.30 8.96 -15.40
N VAL A 1084 -63.51 8.25 -14.27
CA VAL A 1084 -64.38 8.64 -13.11
C VAL A 1084 -64.46 7.54 -12.01
N GLN A 1085 -64.05 7.93 -10.78
CA GLN A 1085 -64.58 7.72 -9.40
C GLN A 1085 -65.63 6.60 -9.08
N ASP A 1086 -65.84 6.10 -7.84
CA ASP A 1086 -65.31 6.45 -6.49
C ASP A 1086 -65.55 5.33 -5.43
N ARG A 1087 -64.83 5.37 -4.30
CA ARG A 1087 -65.14 4.84 -2.92
C ARG A 1087 -65.61 3.38 -2.63
N GLY A 1088 -65.04 2.81 -1.55
CA GLY A 1088 -65.69 1.75 -0.73
C GLY A 1088 -64.84 1.23 0.46
N TYR A 1089 -65.28 1.44 1.71
CA TYR A 1089 -64.64 0.95 2.96
C TYR A 1089 -65.17 -0.44 3.38
N GLY A 1090 -64.41 -1.26 4.13
CA GLY A 1090 -64.98 -2.40 4.90
C GLY A 1090 -64.01 -3.41 5.54
N GLU A 1091 -63.70 -3.22 6.83
CA GLU A 1091 -63.43 -4.27 7.85
C GLU A 1091 -64.55 -4.14 8.92
N PRO A 1092 -64.86 -5.10 9.84
CA PRO A 1092 -63.90 -5.94 10.61
C PRO A 1092 -64.43 -7.36 11.03
N ASP A 1093 -63.97 -7.86 12.19
CA ASP A 1093 -64.38 -9.04 13.02
C ASP A 1093 -63.93 -10.46 12.59
N GLN A 1094 -63.81 -11.47 13.48
CA GLN A 1094 -63.17 -11.56 14.83
C GLN A 1094 -63.20 -13.02 15.37
N GLY A 1095 -62.07 -13.51 15.91
CA GLY A 1095 -61.98 -14.69 16.81
C GLY A 1095 -62.01 -16.10 16.17
N ARG A 1096 -61.70 -17.20 16.88
CA ARG A 1096 -60.95 -17.44 18.16
C ARG A 1096 -60.95 -18.95 18.48
N GLU A 1097 -59.83 -19.52 18.97
CA GLU A 1097 -59.71 -20.77 19.78
C GLU A 1097 -60.24 -22.09 19.12
N GLU A 1098 -59.90 -23.35 19.45
CA GLU A 1098 -58.92 -24.14 20.28
C GLU A 1098 -58.99 -25.60 19.69
N ASP A 1099 -58.09 -26.60 19.80
CA ASP A 1099 -56.73 -26.89 20.30
C ASP A 1099 -56.24 -28.18 19.51
N GLN A 1100 -54.99 -28.63 19.68
CA GLN A 1100 -54.47 -30.01 19.42
C GLN A 1100 -54.05 -30.47 18.00
N ARG A 1101 -52.98 -31.30 17.82
CA ARG A 1101 -51.69 -31.42 18.53
C ARG A 1101 -50.69 -32.37 17.81
N ASP A 1102 -49.44 -32.34 18.30
CA ASP A 1102 -48.37 -33.36 18.30
C ASP A 1102 -47.74 -33.83 16.96
N ASP A 1103 -46.44 -33.53 16.85
CA ASP A 1103 -45.29 -34.34 16.37
C ASP A 1103 -45.26 -34.98 14.97
N GLY A 1104 -44.11 -35.02 14.27
CA GLY A 1104 -42.78 -34.47 14.58
C GLY A 1104 -41.66 -35.17 13.79
N VAL A 1105 -40.47 -34.54 13.79
CA VAL A 1105 -39.26 -34.85 12.97
C VAL A 1105 -39.38 -34.43 11.50
#